data_AF-A0A323TAX4-F1
#
_entry.id   AF-A0A323TAX4-F1
#
_cell.length_a   1.000
_cell.length_b   1.000
_cell.length_c   1.000
_cell.angle_alpha   90.00
_cell.angle_beta   90.00
_cell.angle_gamma   90.00
#
_symmetry.space_group_name_H-M   'P 1'
#
loop_
_entity.id
_entity.type
_entity.pdbx_description
1 polymer ?
#
loop_
_entity_poly.entity_id
_entity_poly.type
_entity_poly.pdbx_seq_one_letter_code
_entity_poly.pdbx_strand_id
1 'polypeptide(L)'
;MTIKHTITFAGDTSLGDWYLSKPNRKAELDRLKNDPFSFVEGVKPLIQPNDYFILNLETVLSDNPSGFLEGKQYPNYDNPDSTLSVLKDLGVNAVSLSNNHTMDFGSKVMLETKDKLKGAGIDFFGAGENLNEASKPLKVKINGEKSSKTVYVLTGMRASRRYREDYGFLASKETPGVNSLNMTKMTNNITKLRERDPEAVIIVCPHWQGIDYKWVTPKLEDRCRRFLEAGADFVFAHGTHMANHIEKTDKGTIVYSIGNFVFNSPGRYSKMEAPPYSLVVKLNLEENEDNWKIEPQFYPIVTDNRKTKFKVRLAKEEECKELAQLLNSKTTNETVVQSLESKDGYYLSASNDSNLAKQNNKGTSEVDLKEIIFGEGSMSKIDLTDDNTFDKHIAELENLHKEIDTKFFDFYEHIVKNKNVRNDKEKLRKLSKVVKREYLSHFFLKRFERKRISLNKAMSFKEIIVEKSALRRLGYPEYSWKLDRKTKAYQFADEIGLRRPQTDPTVYKFSEIQQTDGPIVIKPIQSTGSMGVYLIFNKNTILSAREGTYLNSWAELEEDVLKKLDASKSGKSALLKKDEWMIEELVLRSPETTEPPADLKFFCFYGEVIFGFESNRSQYQQYSFFDTDMNLIETGWDDKNLLGGSGFTKEDLDIVRSASLEIPTPFVRFDMLKGHDGLVFGEVTPRPGKFHLFNSEYDRILGEAYRRAEARITRDLLNGKKFEAFNKHFEA
;
A
#
# COMPACT_ATOMS: atom_id res chain seq x y z
N MET A 1 -42.38 -20.75 -19.52
CA MET A 1 -41.96 -19.55 -18.77
C MET A 1 -41.08 -20.06 -17.65
N THR A 2 -39.86 -19.55 -17.47
CA THR A 2 -39.01 -19.98 -16.36
C THR A 2 -39.61 -19.45 -15.05
N ILE A 3 -40.00 -20.33 -14.12
CA ILE A 3 -40.45 -19.87 -12.80
C ILE A 3 -39.24 -19.34 -12.03
N LYS A 4 -39.35 -18.10 -11.57
CA LYS A 4 -38.34 -17.43 -10.76
C LYS A 4 -38.80 -17.42 -9.31
N HIS A 5 -38.00 -18.00 -8.43
CA HIS A 5 -38.18 -17.92 -6.98
C HIS A 5 -37.14 -16.98 -6.39
N THR A 6 -37.51 -16.26 -5.32
CA THR A 6 -36.58 -15.37 -4.62
C THR A 6 -36.51 -15.76 -3.15
N ILE A 7 -35.29 -15.79 -2.59
CA ILE A 7 -35.09 -15.72 -1.15
C ILE A 7 -34.51 -14.35 -0.85
N THR A 8 -35.25 -13.55 -0.09
CA THR A 8 -34.83 -12.20 0.29
C THR A 8 -34.16 -12.24 1.66
N PHE A 9 -33.01 -11.61 1.80
CA PHE A 9 -32.30 -11.44 3.06
C PHE A 9 -32.22 -9.96 3.42
N ALA A 10 -32.62 -9.61 4.64
CA ALA A 10 -32.45 -8.27 5.18
C ALA A 10 -31.63 -8.28 6.46
N GLY A 11 -31.02 -7.13 6.72
CA GLY A 11 -30.09 -6.91 7.82
C GLY A 11 -30.69 -6.84 9.21
N ASP A 12 -29.94 -6.20 10.09
CA ASP A 12 -30.26 -6.05 11.52
C ASP A 12 -31.56 -5.26 11.69
N THR A 13 -32.53 -5.86 12.40
CA THR A 13 -33.92 -5.39 12.48
C THR A 13 -34.37 -5.18 13.92
N SER A 14 -34.85 -3.97 14.22
CA SER A 14 -35.53 -3.58 15.45
C SER A 14 -36.37 -2.32 15.21
N LEU A 15 -37.66 -2.36 15.62
CA LEU A 15 -38.55 -1.20 15.58
C LEU A 15 -38.19 -0.13 16.63
N GLY A 16 -37.31 -0.49 17.57
CA GLY A 16 -36.60 0.40 18.47
C GLY A 16 -37.49 1.00 19.55
N ASP A 17 -38.47 0.27 20.09
CA ASP A 17 -39.32 0.77 21.19
C ASP A 17 -38.46 1.32 22.34
N TRP A 18 -37.41 0.58 22.71
CA TRP A 18 -36.45 1.04 23.71
C TRP A 18 -35.75 2.37 23.33
N TYR A 19 -35.31 2.51 22.08
CA TYR A 19 -34.60 3.71 21.61
C TYR A 19 -35.53 4.91 21.44
N LEU A 20 -36.76 4.69 20.99
CA LEU A 20 -37.77 5.72 20.77
C LEU A 20 -38.48 6.13 22.07
N SER A 21 -38.43 5.31 23.13
CA SER A 21 -38.93 5.67 24.47
C SER A 21 -38.18 6.84 25.12
N LYS A 22 -37.02 7.26 24.59
CA LYS A 22 -36.23 8.35 25.15
C LYS A 22 -36.93 9.71 24.97
N PRO A 23 -36.79 10.66 25.92
CA PRO A 23 -37.61 11.88 25.95
C PRO A 23 -37.60 12.74 24.67
N ASN A 24 -36.50 12.71 23.90
CA ASN A 24 -36.31 13.50 22.69
C ASN A 24 -36.85 12.82 21.41
N ARG A 25 -37.61 11.72 21.52
CA ARG A 25 -38.13 10.93 20.40
C ARG A 25 -39.64 10.72 20.44
N LYS A 26 -40.36 11.63 21.10
CA LYS A 26 -41.81 11.52 21.28
C LYS A 26 -42.57 11.39 19.95
N ALA A 27 -42.20 12.17 18.93
CA ALA A 27 -42.86 12.13 17.62
C ALA A 27 -42.68 10.77 16.93
N GLU A 28 -41.47 10.20 16.96
CA GLU A 28 -41.19 8.88 16.40
C GLU A 28 -41.85 7.76 17.21
N LEU A 29 -41.90 7.86 18.54
CA LEU A 29 -42.61 6.91 19.39
C LEU A 29 -44.13 6.95 19.14
N ASP A 30 -44.71 8.14 19.01
CA ASP A 30 -46.12 8.31 18.66
C ASP A 30 -46.41 7.74 17.27
N ARG A 31 -45.48 7.90 16.31
CA ARG A 31 -45.60 7.24 15.00
C ARG A 31 -45.53 5.72 15.12
N LEU A 32 -44.61 5.17 15.91
CA LEU A 32 -44.49 3.72 16.10
C LEU A 32 -45.79 3.11 16.66
N LYS A 33 -46.47 3.82 17.57
CA LYS A 33 -47.75 3.37 18.14
C LYS A 33 -48.92 3.41 17.16
N ASN A 34 -48.97 4.42 16.29
CA ASN A 34 -50.11 4.68 15.40
C ASN A 34 -49.95 4.06 14.01
N ASP A 35 -48.72 4.03 13.48
CA ASP A 35 -48.38 3.56 12.14
C ASP A 35 -46.95 2.98 12.13
N PRO A 36 -46.74 1.79 12.73
CA PRO A 36 -45.43 1.15 12.77
C PRO A 36 -44.93 0.75 11.37
N PHE A 37 -45.83 0.48 10.42
CA PHE A 37 -45.45 0.10 9.06
C PHE A 37 -44.80 1.26 8.28
N SER A 38 -45.11 2.53 8.62
CA SER A 38 -44.46 3.70 8.01
C SER A 38 -42.93 3.73 8.12
N PHE A 39 -42.33 2.95 9.04
CA PHE A 39 -40.87 2.86 9.16
C PHE A 39 -40.24 2.01 8.06
N VAL A 40 -40.99 1.09 7.46
CA VAL A 40 -40.54 0.12 6.44
C VAL A 40 -41.24 0.30 5.08
N GLU A 41 -42.17 1.25 4.97
CA GLU A 41 -42.93 1.49 3.74
C GLU A 41 -42.05 1.67 2.49
N GLY A 42 -40.90 2.35 2.64
CA GLY A 42 -40.00 2.70 1.55
C GLY A 42 -39.19 1.53 0.97
N VAL A 43 -39.22 0.38 1.62
CA VAL A 43 -38.57 -0.87 1.16
C VAL A 43 -39.57 -1.97 0.82
N LYS A 44 -40.87 -1.76 1.08
CA LYS A 44 -41.94 -2.67 0.64
C LYS A 44 -41.85 -3.05 -0.85
N PRO A 45 -41.51 -2.15 -1.80
CA PRO A 45 -41.39 -2.52 -3.22
C PRO A 45 -40.35 -3.62 -3.50
N LEU A 46 -39.36 -3.81 -2.63
CA LEU A 46 -38.41 -4.90 -2.76
C LEU A 46 -38.99 -6.26 -2.39
N ILE A 47 -40.10 -6.33 -1.68
CA ILE A 47 -40.58 -7.60 -1.14
C ILE A 47 -41.81 -8.03 -1.93
N GLN A 48 -41.69 -9.15 -2.63
CA GLN A 48 -42.78 -9.69 -3.43
C GLN A 48 -43.55 -10.75 -2.61
N PRO A 49 -44.87 -10.92 -2.83
CA PRO A 49 -45.69 -11.87 -2.05
C PRO A 49 -45.21 -13.32 -2.06
N ASN A 50 -44.45 -13.74 -3.07
CA ASN A 50 -43.96 -15.10 -3.24
C ASN A 50 -42.47 -15.28 -2.86
N ASP A 51 -41.83 -14.24 -2.30
CA ASP A 51 -40.45 -14.33 -1.82
C ASP A 51 -40.42 -15.08 -0.48
N TYR A 52 -39.37 -15.89 -0.25
CA TYR A 52 -39.09 -16.40 1.09
C TYR A 52 -38.21 -15.37 1.82
N PHE A 53 -38.77 -14.60 2.75
CA PHE A 53 -38.10 -13.46 3.36
C PHE A 53 -37.50 -13.80 4.74
N ILE A 54 -36.18 -13.61 4.85
CA ILE A 54 -35.37 -13.86 6.05
C ILE A 54 -34.72 -12.56 6.51
N LEU A 55 -34.70 -12.30 7.82
CA LEU A 55 -33.96 -11.16 8.40
C LEU A 55 -33.27 -11.47 9.72
N ASN A 56 -32.38 -10.59 10.19
CA ASN A 56 -31.79 -10.68 11.52
C ASN A 56 -32.63 -9.86 12.52
N LEU A 57 -33.37 -10.52 13.41
CA LEU A 57 -34.18 -9.85 14.44
C LEU A 57 -33.31 -9.55 15.66
N GLU A 58 -32.82 -8.33 15.76
CA GLU A 58 -31.81 -7.90 16.74
C GLU A 58 -32.43 -7.16 17.92
N THR A 59 -33.44 -7.82 18.50
CA THR A 59 -34.22 -7.35 19.63
C THR A 59 -34.86 -8.54 20.35
N VAL A 60 -35.36 -8.34 21.57
CA VAL A 60 -36.31 -9.27 22.19
C VAL A 60 -37.73 -8.71 22.09
N LEU A 61 -38.73 -9.60 22.01
CA LEU A 61 -40.12 -9.20 21.94
C LEU A 61 -40.74 -9.20 23.34
N SER A 62 -40.93 -8.02 23.93
CA SER A 62 -41.50 -7.87 25.27
C SER A 62 -42.13 -6.49 25.46
N ASP A 63 -43.26 -6.41 26.15
CA ASP A 63 -44.00 -5.14 26.34
C ASP A 63 -43.28 -4.16 27.28
N ASN A 64 -42.63 -4.69 28.31
CA ASN A 64 -41.80 -3.94 29.24
C ASN A 64 -41.05 -4.93 30.15
N PRO A 65 -39.91 -5.47 29.70
CA PRO A 65 -39.18 -6.48 30.47
C PRO A 65 -38.64 -5.88 31.79
N SER A 66 -38.74 -6.64 32.89
CA SER A 66 -38.49 -6.18 34.26
C SER A 66 -37.04 -5.78 34.58
N GLY A 67 -36.11 -5.94 33.63
CA GLY A 67 -34.70 -5.59 33.76
C GLY A 67 -33.83 -6.36 32.76
N PHE A 68 -32.75 -5.73 32.30
CA PHE A 68 -31.76 -6.34 31.41
C PHE A 68 -30.58 -6.91 32.21
N LEU A 69 -29.77 -7.75 31.56
CA LEU A 69 -28.60 -8.37 32.16
C LEU A 69 -27.63 -7.32 32.73
N GLU A 70 -27.11 -7.58 33.93
CA GLU A 70 -26.27 -6.63 34.66
C GLU A 70 -25.05 -6.20 33.82
N GLY A 71 -24.83 -4.89 33.73
CA GLY A 71 -23.74 -4.30 32.96
C GLY A 71 -23.94 -4.28 31.44
N LYS A 72 -25.04 -4.85 30.89
CA LYS A 72 -25.35 -4.79 29.46
C LYS A 72 -25.50 -3.36 29.00
N GLN A 73 -24.65 -2.98 28.05
CA GLN A 73 -24.76 -1.69 27.37
C GLN A 73 -25.76 -1.79 26.23
N TYR A 74 -26.57 -0.74 26.10
CA TYR A 74 -27.59 -0.61 25.05
C TYR A 74 -28.52 -1.84 25.03
N PRO A 75 -29.28 -2.12 26.09
CA PRO A 75 -30.32 -3.15 26.03
C PRO A 75 -31.34 -2.76 24.95
N ASN A 76 -31.97 -3.74 24.31
CA ASN A 76 -32.97 -3.47 23.27
C ASN A 76 -34.16 -4.44 23.36
N TYR A 77 -35.37 -3.90 23.39
CA TYR A 77 -36.61 -4.65 23.27
C TYR A 77 -37.56 -3.91 22.35
N ASP A 78 -38.43 -4.66 21.67
CA ASP A 78 -39.53 -4.15 20.88
C ASP A 78 -40.86 -4.73 21.36
N ASN A 79 -41.94 -3.96 21.19
CA ASN A 79 -43.28 -4.42 21.53
C ASN A 79 -43.68 -5.58 20.59
N PRO A 80 -44.13 -6.73 21.13
CA PRO A 80 -44.46 -7.91 20.34
C PRO A 80 -45.51 -7.64 19.26
N ASP A 81 -46.62 -6.98 19.61
CA ASP A 81 -47.77 -6.86 18.71
C ASP A 81 -47.44 -6.03 17.47
N SER A 82 -46.88 -4.83 17.67
CA SER A 82 -46.45 -3.95 16.58
C SER A 82 -45.35 -4.59 15.73
N THR A 83 -44.35 -5.23 16.36
CA THR A 83 -43.25 -5.87 15.63
C THR A 83 -43.73 -7.05 14.80
N LEU A 84 -44.52 -7.96 15.39
CA LEU A 84 -45.05 -9.11 14.67
C LEU A 84 -46.02 -8.70 13.56
N SER A 85 -46.81 -7.64 13.76
CA SER A 85 -47.65 -7.06 12.70
C SER A 85 -46.80 -6.59 11.52
N VAL A 86 -45.77 -5.78 11.77
CA VAL A 86 -44.88 -5.29 10.69
C VAL A 86 -44.17 -6.44 9.98
N LEU A 87 -43.66 -7.43 10.72
CA LEU A 87 -43.01 -8.60 10.11
C LEU A 87 -43.98 -9.39 9.22
N LYS A 88 -45.24 -9.57 9.64
CA LYS A 88 -46.29 -10.23 8.84
C LYS A 88 -46.66 -9.42 7.61
N ASP A 89 -46.83 -8.10 7.75
CA ASP A 89 -47.20 -7.21 6.65
C ASP A 89 -46.08 -7.10 5.60
N LEU A 90 -44.82 -7.32 6.01
CA LEU A 90 -43.68 -7.49 5.12
C LEU A 90 -43.55 -8.90 4.54
N GLY A 91 -44.31 -9.89 5.01
CA GLY A 91 -44.21 -11.28 4.55
C GLY A 91 -42.97 -12.02 5.06
N VAL A 92 -42.42 -11.64 6.22
CA VAL A 92 -41.25 -12.32 6.80
C VAL A 92 -41.59 -13.76 7.17
N ASN A 93 -40.85 -14.71 6.60
CA ASN A 93 -41.03 -16.14 6.86
C ASN A 93 -40.16 -16.64 8.00
N ALA A 94 -38.95 -16.11 8.13
CA ALA A 94 -38.01 -16.55 9.16
C ALA A 94 -37.11 -15.44 9.70
N VAL A 95 -36.69 -15.56 10.95
CA VAL A 95 -35.73 -14.63 11.57
C VAL A 95 -34.53 -15.34 12.19
N SER A 96 -33.35 -14.75 12.02
CA SER A 96 -32.16 -15.12 12.79
C SER A 96 -32.19 -14.44 14.16
N LEU A 97 -31.90 -15.22 15.20
CA LEU A 97 -31.77 -14.79 16.58
C LEU A 97 -30.32 -14.92 17.10
N SER A 98 -29.35 -15.19 16.21
CA SER A 98 -27.95 -15.34 16.62
C SER A 98 -27.21 -14.00 16.61
N ASN A 99 -27.62 -13.09 17.48
CA ASN A 99 -27.09 -11.73 17.58
C ASN A 99 -26.92 -11.28 19.04
N ASN A 100 -26.33 -10.10 19.21
CA ASN A 100 -25.92 -9.60 20.52
C ASN A 100 -27.02 -8.88 21.32
N HIS A 101 -28.28 -8.95 20.88
CA HIS A 101 -29.43 -8.41 21.59
C HIS A 101 -30.46 -9.46 22.01
N THR A 102 -30.43 -10.65 21.42
CA THR A 102 -31.39 -11.73 21.67
C THR A 102 -31.46 -12.19 23.14
N MET A 103 -30.40 -12.00 23.92
CA MET A 103 -30.34 -12.38 25.34
C MET A 103 -30.26 -11.16 26.27
N ASP A 104 -30.54 -9.94 25.78
CA ASP A 104 -30.40 -8.71 26.59
C ASP A 104 -31.14 -8.75 27.92
N PHE A 105 -32.26 -9.48 27.96
CA PHE A 105 -33.14 -9.63 29.12
C PHE A 105 -33.15 -11.07 29.65
N GLY A 106 -32.09 -11.84 29.36
CA GLY A 106 -31.90 -13.21 29.82
C GLY A 106 -32.67 -14.26 29.01
N SER A 107 -32.42 -15.53 29.34
CA SER A 107 -32.95 -16.70 28.60
C SER A 107 -34.47 -16.77 28.63
N LYS A 108 -35.12 -16.37 29.71
CA LYS A 108 -36.59 -16.41 29.82
C LYS A 108 -37.25 -15.55 28.74
N VAL A 109 -36.84 -14.29 28.62
CA VAL A 109 -37.41 -13.35 27.63
C VAL A 109 -37.04 -13.75 26.21
N MET A 110 -35.84 -14.33 26.01
CA MET A 110 -35.45 -14.94 24.74
C MET A 110 -36.38 -16.11 24.35
N LEU A 111 -36.69 -17.01 25.27
CA LEU A 111 -37.62 -18.12 25.02
C LEU A 111 -39.05 -17.62 24.75
N GLU A 112 -39.53 -16.63 25.50
CA GLU A 112 -40.82 -15.97 25.21
C GLU A 112 -40.85 -15.33 23.82
N THR A 113 -39.72 -14.76 23.37
CA THR A 113 -39.58 -14.24 22.00
C THR A 113 -39.75 -15.34 20.97
N LYS A 114 -39.13 -16.51 21.17
CA LYS A 114 -39.34 -17.69 20.31
C LYS A 114 -40.80 -18.13 20.26
N ASP A 115 -41.47 -18.18 21.41
CA ASP A 115 -42.87 -18.60 21.49
C ASP A 115 -43.81 -17.62 20.75
N LYS A 116 -43.55 -16.32 20.88
CA LYS A 116 -44.27 -15.26 20.15
C LYS A 116 -44.08 -15.37 18.63
N LEU A 117 -42.85 -15.60 18.17
CA LEU A 117 -42.56 -15.82 16.74
C LEU A 117 -43.27 -17.07 16.22
N LYS A 118 -43.20 -18.18 16.97
CA LYS A 118 -43.90 -19.43 16.63
C LYS A 118 -45.42 -19.24 16.57
N GLY A 119 -46.01 -18.54 17.56
CA GLY A 119 -47.44 -18.22 17.58
C GLY A 119 -47.88 -17.30 16.43
N ALA A 120 -46.95 -16.50 15.90
CA ALA A 120 -47.16 -15.67 14.73
C ALA A 120 -46.96 -16.41 13.40
N GLY A 121 -46.50 -17.66 13.41
CA GLY A 121 -46.18 -18.42 12.20
C GLY A 121 -44.89 -17.97 11.51
N ILE A 122 -43.98 -17.32 12.25
CA ILE A 122 -42.67 -16.90 11.76
C ILE A 122 -41.63 -17.89 12.30
N ASP A 123 -40.90 -18.54 11.39
CA ASP A 123 -39.82 -19.45 11.76
C ASP A 123 -38.66 -18.69 12.40
N PHE A 124 -37.84 -19.38 13.20
CA PHE A 124 -36.64 -18.81 13.76
C PHE A 124 -35.50 -19.81 13.79
N PHE A 125 -34.28 -19.28 13.83
CA PHE A 125 -33.05 -20.07 13.93
C PHE A 125 -31.96 -19.28 14.65
N GLY A 126 -30.92 -19.97 15.13
CA GLY A 126 -29.78 -19.30 15.77
C GLY A 126 -29.89 -19.04 17.27
N ALA A 127 -31.00 -19.42 17.90
CA ALA A 127 -31.18 -19.46 19.35
C ALA A 127 -32.09 -20.64 19.75
N GLY A 128 -31.95 -21.16 20.96
CA GLY A 128 -32.69 -22.34 21.39
C GLY A 128 -32.58 -22.61 22.89
N GLU A 129 -33.30 -23.63 23.35
CA GLU A 129 -33.27 -24.18 24.72
C GLU A 129 -31.92 -24.85 25.04
N ASN A 130 -31.18 -25.22 24.00
CA ASN A 130 -29.86 -25.81 24.09
C ASN A 130 -29.12 -25.63 22.76
N LEU A 131 -27.84 -26.01 22.73
CA LEU A 131 -26.95 -25.87 21.59
C LEU A 131 -27.43 -26.66 20.36
N ASN A 132 -28.12 -27.80 20.54
CA ASN A 132 -28.60 -28.59 19.41
C ASN A 132 -29.70 -27.84 18.64
N GLU A 133 -30.66 -27.25 19.37
CA GLU A 133 -31.68 -26.39 18.77
C GLU A 133 -31.06 -25.10 18.20
N ALA A 134 -30.23 -24.41 18.99
CA ALA A 134 -29.65 -23.14 18.57
C ALA A 134 -28.78 -23.26 17.31
N SER A 135 -28.05 -24.37 17.14
CA SER A 135 -27.20 -24.63 15.97
C SER A 135 -27.91 -25.29 14.78
N LYS A 136 -29.22 -25.58 14.92
CA LYS A 136 -30.00 -26.16 13.83
C LYS A 136 -30.14 -25.15 12.68
N PRO A 137 -29.74 -25.51 11.45
CA PRO A 137 -29.93 -24.63 10.30
C PRO A 137 -31.41 -24.49 9.97
N LEU A 138 -31.80 -23.31 9.48
CA LEU A 138 -33.07 -23.17 8.76
C LEU A 138 -32.96 -23.99 7.46
N LYS A 139 -34.01 -24.75 7.15
CA LYS A 139 -34.11 -25.54 5.91
C LYS A 139 -35.31 -25.05 5.13
N VAL A 140 -35.06 -24.47 3.97
CA VAL A 140 -36.09 -24.01 3.03
C VAL A 140 -36.10 -24.96 1.84
N LYS A 141 -37.28 -25.38 1.39
CA LYS A 141 -37.44 -26.18 0.18
C LYS A 141 -38.13 -25.33 -0.87
N ILE A 142 -37.44 -25.06 -1.98
CA ILE A 142 -37.97 -24.35 -3.14
C ILE A 142 -38.41 -25.41 -4.15
N ASN A 143 -39.68 -25.39 -4.55
CA ASN A 143 -40.22 -26.31 -5.55
C ASN A 143 -40.33 -25.58 -6.88
N GLY A 144 -39.54 -26.00 -7.87
CA GLY A 144 -39.70 -25.59 -9.26
C GLY A 144 -40.77 -26.42 -9.97
N GLU A 145 -40.86 -26.25 -11.30
CA GLU A 145 -41.77 -27.05 -12.14
C GLU A 145 -41.27 -28.48 -12.31
N LYS A 146 -39.94 -28.68 -12.38
CA LYS A 146 -39.32 -29.97 -12.71
C LYS A 146 -38.67 -30.65 -11.51
N SER A 147 -38.10 -29.86 -10.60
CA SER A 147 -37.30 -30.34 -9.47
C SER A 147 -37.49 -29.45 -8.24
N SER A 148 -36.86 -29.82 -7.12
CA SER A 148 -36.84 -28.98 -5.93
C SER A 148 -35.42 -28.71 -5.48
N LYS A 149 -35.13 -27.49 -5.02
CA LYS A 149 -33.85 -27.09 -4.44
C LYS A 149 -33.97 -26.91 -2.93
N THR A 150 -33.09 -27.56 -2.18
CA THR A 150 -32.97 -27.35 -0.73
C THR A 150 -32.01 -26.19 -0.47
N VAL A 151 -32.39 -25.28 0.43
CA VAL A 151 -31.53 -24.20 0.92
C VAL A 151 -31.35 -24.34 2.44
N TYR A 152 -30.11 -24.39 2.89
CA TYR A 152 -29.73 -24.37 4.30
C TYR A 152 -29.17 -23.01 4.68
N VAL A 153 -29.71 -22.40 5.74
CA VAL A 153 -29.19 -21.15 6.30
C VAL A 153 -28.64 -21.41 7.69
N LEU A 154 -27.33 -21.25 7.84
CA LEU A 154 -26.60 -21.34 9.09
C LEU A 154 -26.34 -19.95 9.65
N THR A 155 -26.32 -19.82 10.98
CA THR A 155 -25.96 -18.57 11.64
C THR A 155 -25.18 -18.84 12.92
N GLY A 156 -24.46 -17.83 13.39
CA GLY A 156 -23.71 -17.88 14.64
C GLY A 156 -23.17 -16.51 15.01
N MET A 157 -23.23 -16.17 16.29
CA MET A 157 -22.72 -14.90 16.79
C MET A 157 -21.25 -15.02 17.21
N ARG A 158 -20.41 -14.13 16.69
CA ARG A 158 -19.09 -13.88 17.28
C ARG A 158 -19.29 -13.28 18.66
N ALA A 159 -18.81 -13.92 19.72
CA ALA A 159 -18.94 -13.40 21.09
C ALA A 159 -17.60 -12.97 21.67
N SER A 160 -17.53 -11.74 22.21
CA SER A 160 -16.43 -11.33 23.09
C SER A 160 -16.48 -12.08 24.42
N ARG A 161 -15.40 -12.00 25.22
CA ARG A 161 -15.32 -12.66 26.53
C ARG A 161 -16.54 -12.35 27.41
N ARG A 162 -16.91 -11.08 27.49
CA ARG A 162 -18.04 -10.58 28.27
C ARG A 162 -19.37 -11.25 27.92
N TYR A 163 -19.64 -11.43 26.62
CA TYR A 163 -20.84 -12.14 26.16
C TYR A 163 -20.82 -13.64 26.50
N ARG A 164 -19.63 -14.25 26.55
CA ARG A 164 -19.48 -15.69 26.82
C ARG A 164 -19.52 -16.03 28.31
N GLU A 165 -18.83 -15.24 29.13
CA GLU A 165 -18.55 -15.55 30.53
C GLU A 165 -19.46 -14.76 31.47
N ASP A 166 -19.61 -13.45 31.26
CA ASP A 166 -20.29 -12.58 32.22
C ASP A 166 -21.81 -12.58 32.00
N TYR A 167 -22.25 -12.56 30.75
CA TYR A 167 -23.68 -12.47 30.41
C TYR A 167 -24.35 -13.83 30.15
N GLY A 168 -23.56 -14.91 29.95
CA GLY A 168 -24.11 -16.23 29.63
C GLY A 168 -24.97 -16.27 28.36
N PHE A 169 -24.62 -15.50 27.31
CA PHE A 169 -25.45 -15.41 26.09
C PHE A 169 -25.56 -16.71 25.32
N LEU A 170 -24.50 -17.53 25.34
CA LEU A 170 -24.36 -18.65 24.41
C LEU A 170 -25.08 -19.90 24.91
N ALA A 171 -25.79 -20.57 24.00
CA ALA A 171 -26.37 -21.87 24.27
C ALA A 171 -25.27 -22.89 24.60
N SER A 172 -25.49 -23.67 25.66
CA SER A 172 -24.65 -24.82 26.00
C SER A 172 -25.39 -26.11 25.69
N LYS A 173 -24.82 -27.27 26.04
CA LYS A 173 -25.50 -28.56 25.86
C LYS A 173 -26.85 -28.62 26.59
N GLU A 174 -26.97 -27.91 27.71
CA GLU A 174 -28.10 -28.05 28.64
C GLU A 174 -28.75 -26.70 28.99
N THR A 175 -28.19 -25.57 28.52
CA THR A 175 -28.71 -24.24 28.84
C THR A 175 -29.15 -23.48 27.59
N PRO A 176 -30.27 -22.71 27.68
CA PRO A 176 -30.73 -21.88 26.57
C PRO A 176 -29.75 -20.77 26.23
N GLY A 177 -29.79 -20.32 24.97
CA GLY A 177 -29.01 -19.17 24.51
C GLY A 177 -28.92 -19.07 23.00
N VAL A 178 -28.04 -18.18 22.53
CA VAL A 178 -27.76 -17.99 21.11
C VAL A 178 -26.66 -18.95 20.63
N ASN A 179 -26.71 -19.32 19.35
CA ASN A 179 -25.65 -20.10 18.73
C ASN A 179 -24.35 -19.30 18.68
N SER A 180 -23.24 -19.93 19.03
CA SER A 180 -21.92 -19.30 18.96
C SER A 180 -21.27 -19.54 17.60
N LEU A 181 -20.60 -18.52 17.07
CA LEU A 181 -19.72 -18.68 15.92
C LEU A 181 -18.39 -19.34 16.32
N ASN A 182 -18.43 -20.63 16.62
CA ASN A 182 -17.25 -21.46 16.73
C ASN A 182 -16.82 -21.91 15.33
N MET A 183 -15.67 -21.41 14.85
CA MET A 183 -15.20 -21.67 13.48
C MET A 183 -15.12 -23.16 13.15
N THR A 184 -14.52 -23.98 14.00
CA THR A 184 -14.37 -25.42 13.76
C THR A 184 -15.71 -26.14 13.69
N LYS A 185 -16.64 -25.82 14.60
CA LYS A 185 -17.98 -26.42 14.57
C LYS A 185 -18.76 -25.98 13.34
N MET A 186 -18.70 -24.69 12.99
CA MET A 186 -19.39 -24.14 11.83
C MET A 186 -18.87 -24.76 10.53
N THR A 187 -17.56 -24.78 10.30
CA THR A 187 -16.98 -25.40 9.09
C THR A 187 -17.28 -26.89 9.02
N ASN A 188 -17.18 -27.62 10.14
CA ASN A 188 -17.52 -29.04 10.15
C ASN A 188 -19.01 -29.29 9.85
N ASN A 189 -19.90 -28.43 10.32
CA ASN A 189 -21.33 -28.52 10.01
C ASN A 189 -21.60 -28.24 8.54
N ILE A 190 -20.95 -27.23 7.94
CA ILE A 190 -21.04 -26.93 6.51
C ILE A 190 -20.56 -28.13 5.69
N THR A 191 -19.39 -28.68 6.00
CA THR A 191 -18.83 -29.83 5.29
C THR A 191 -19.76 -31.04 5.37
N LYS A 192 -20.26 -31.39 6.57
CA LYS A 192 -21.22 -32.49 6.73
C LYS A 192 -22.54 -32.25 6.00
N LEU A 193 -23.01 -31.01 5.92
CA LEU A 193 -24.21 -30.66 5.15
C LEU A 193 -23.97 -30.86 3.66
N ARG A 194 -22.83 -30.37 3.13
CA ARG A 194 -22.45 -30.54 1.73
C ARG A 194 -22.24 -32.01 1.36
N GLU A 195 -21.61 -32.81 2.22
CA GLU A 195 -21.44 -34.26 2.02
C GLU A 195 -22.78 -35.00 1.97
N ARG A 196 -23.74 -34.60 2.82
CA ARG A 196 -25.06 -35.25 2.92
C ARG A 196 -26.02 -34.81 1.81
N ASP A 197 -25.93 -33.56 1.37
CA ASP A 197 -26.80 -32.97 0.36
C ASP A 197 -25.97 -32.13 -0.63
N PRO A 198 -25.29 -32.79 -1.59
CA PRO A 198 -24.34 -32.15 -2.50
C PRO A 198 -24.94 -31.03 -3.34
N GLU A 199 -26.24 -31.12 -3.64
CA GLU A 199 -26.98 -30.21 -4.51
C GLU A 199 -27.67 -29.05 -3.77
N ALA A 200 -27.60 -29.02 -2.43
CA ALA A 200 -28.19 -27.96 -1.64
C ALA A 200 -27.46 -26.63 -1.79
N VAL A 201 -28.18 -25.53 -1.58
CA VAL A 201 -27.58 -24.20 -1.42
C VAL A 201 -27.28 -24.00 0.06
N ILE A 202 -26.04 -23.68 0.40
CA ILE A 202 -25.60 -23.48 1.78
C ILE A 202 -25.22 -22.02 1.97
N ILE A 203 -25.95 -21.34 2.84
CA ILE A 203 -25.80 -19.91 3.15
C ILE A 203 -25.38 -19.77 4.60
N VAL A 204 -24.38 -18.95 4.88
CA VAL A 204 -23.94 -18.65 6.25
C VAL A 204 -24.15 -17.18 6.56
N CYS A 205 -24.90 -16.89 7.61
CA CYS A 205 -25.22 -15.54 8.08
C CYS A 205 -24.56 -15.28 9.45
N PRO A 206 -23.24 -15.09 9.53
CA PRO A 206 -22.56 -14.84 10.80
C PRO A 206 -22.86 -13.42 11.32
N HIS A 207 -22.90 -13.24 12.64
CA HIS A 207 -23.11 -11.92 13.27
C HIS A 207 -21.83 -11.42 13.98
N TRP A 208 -21.39 -10.21 13.63
CA TRP A 208 -20.14 -9.60 14.09
C TRP A 208 -20.30 -8.66 15.28
N GLN A 209 -20.62 -9.18 16.47
CA GLN A 209 -20.66 -8.37 17.70
C GLN A 209 -19.39 -7.52 17.87
N GLY A 210 -19.53 -6.21 18.11
CA GLY A 210 -18.44 -5.32 18.52
C GLY A 210 -17.58 -4.74 17.39
N ILE A 211 -18.13 -4.65 16.18
CA ILE A 211 -17.46 -4.05 15.00
C ILE A 211 -18.41 -3.05 14.33
N ASP A 212 -19.23 -2.40 15.15
CA ASP A 212 -20.27 -1.46 14.76
C ASP A 212 -19.66 -0.32 13.92
N TYR A 213 -20.27 -0.04 12.76
CA TYR A 213 -19.93 1.04 11.84
C TYR A 213 -18.46 0.99 11.36
N LYS A 214 -17.92 -0.22 11.12
CA LYS A 214 -16.55 -0.42 10.66
C LYS A 214 -16.46 -1.46 9.56
N TRP A 215 -15.49 -1.27 8.68
CA TRP A 215 -15.06 -2.31 7.73
C TRP A 215 -14.56 -3.54 8.48
N VAL A 216 -14.82 -4.73 7.95
CA VAL A 216 -14.34 -5.96 8.59
C VAL A 216 -12.82 -6.03 8.57
N THR A 217 -12.22 -6.67 9.57
CA THR A 217 -10.77 -6.88 9.60
C THR A 217 -10.37 -8.06 8.70
N PRO A 218 -9.11 -8.16 8.24
CA PRO A 218 -8.61 -9.33 7.50
C PRO A 218 -8.85 -10.68 8.19
N LYS A 219 -8.88 -10.69 9.54
CA LYS A 219 -9.21 -11.88 10.32
C LYS A 219 -10.66 -12.35 10.16
N LEU A 220 -11.60 -11.43 9.96
CA LEU A 220 -12.99 -11.79 9.67
C LEU A 220 -13.15 -12.17 8.20
N GLU A 221 -12.37 -11.55 7.31
CA GLU A 221 -12.33 -11.93 5.91
C GLU A 221 -11.94 -13.40 5.73
N ASP A 222 -10.83 -13.81 6.37
CA ASP A 222 -10.37 -15.20 6.46
C ASP A 222 -11.48 -16.15 6.95
N ARG A 223 -12.26 -15.73 7.95
CA ARG A 223 -13.34 -16.58 8.48
C ARG A 223 -14.44 -16.83 7.46
N CYS A 224 -14.85 -15.82 6.69
CA CYS A 224 -15.87 -16.03 5.66
C CYS A 224 -15.35 -16.87 4.51
N ARG A 225 -14.10 -16.64 4.06
CA ARG A 225 -13.47 -17.45 3.00
C ARG A 225 -13.41 -18.93 3.41
N ARG A 226 -13.11 -19.21 4.68
CA ARG A 226 -13.14 -20.57 5.24
C ARG A 226 -14.53 -21.22 5.27
N PHE A 227 -15.62 -20.44 5.27
CA PHE A 227 -16.96 -21.01 5.12
C PHE A 227 -17.20 -21.47 3.67
N LEU A 228 -16.77 -20.68 2.68
CA LEU A 228 -16.80 -21.11 1.28
C LEU A 228 -15.93 -22.35 1.05
N GLU A 229 -14.72 -22.37 1.60
CA GLU A 229 -13.83 -23.54 1.53
C GLU A 229 -14.44 -24.81 2.14
N ALA A 230 -15.27 -24.66 3.18
CA ALA A 230 -15.96 -25.78 3.82
C ALA A 230 -17.16 -26.30 3.00
N GLY A 231 -17.59 -25.57 1.97
CA GLY A 231 -18.68 -25.94 1.07
C GLY A 231 -19.90 -25.00 1.09
N ALA A 232 -19.82 -23.81 1.69
CA ALA A 232 -20.88 -22.80 1.58
C ALA A 232 -20.84 -22.12 0.20
N ASP A 233 -22.01 -21.76 -0.33
CA ASP A 233 -22.14 -21.03 -1.60
C ASP A 233 -22.20 -19.51 -1.38
N PHE A 234 -22.80 -19.10 -0.25
CA PHE A 234 -23.00 -17.70 0.08
C PHE A 234 -22.71 -17.39 1.55
N VAL A 235 -22.17 -16.20 1.80
CA VAL A 235 -22.03 -15.64 3.14
C VAL A 235 -22.66 -14.26 3.19
N PHE A 236 -23.72 -14.07 3.98
CA PHE A 236 -24.41 -12.78 4.15
C PHE A 236 -24.32 -12.37 5.62
N ALA A 237 -23.26 -11.66 5.99
CA ALA A 237 -22.98 -11.40 7.40
C ALA A 237 -23.75 -10.19 7.96
N HIS A 238 -23.76 -10.06 9.29
CA HIS A 238 -24.54 -9.08 10.06
C HIS A 238 -23.68 -8.38 11.13
N GLY A 239 -24.23 -7.34 11.77
CA GLY A 239 -23.66 -6.76 13.00
C GLY A 239 -22.63 -5.64 12.82
N THR A 240 -22.26 -5.26 11.59
CA THR A 240 -21.50 -4.00 11.40
C THR A 240 -22.40 -2.78 11.25
N HIS A 241 -23.73 -2.98 11.14
CA HIS A 241 -24.74 -1.94 10.93
C HIS A 241 -24.57 -1.09 9.64
N MET A 242 -23.66 -1.47 8.73
CA MET A 242 -23.46 -0.84 7.43
C MET A 242 -23.20 -1.89 6.34
N ALA A 243 -23.41 -1.52 5.08
CA ALA A 243 -22.95 -2.33 3.94
C ALA A 243 -21.42 -2.47 3.99
N ASN A 244 -20.93 -3.70 3.85
CA ASN A 244 -19.51 -4.01 3.76
C ASN A 244 -19.17 -4.55 2.37
N HIS A 245 -17.87 -4.63 2.06
CA HIS A 245 -17.40 -5.03 0.72
C HIS A 245 -17.87 -6.44 0.34
N ILE A 246 -17.93 -6.67 -0.98
CA ILE A 246 -18.44 -7.89 -1.60
C ILE A 246 -17.28 -8.60 -2.27
N GLU A 247 -17.13 -9.89 -2.01
CA GLU A 247 -16.13 -10.74 -2.63
C GLU A 247 -16.82 -11.87 -3.39
N LYS A 248 -16.55 -11.98 -4.69
CA LYS A 248 -16.98 -13.06 -5.55
C LYS A 248 -15.79 -13.96 -5.84
N THR A 249 -15.90 -15.23 -5.52
CA THR A 249 -14.88 -16.25 -5.82
C THR A 249 -15.47 -17.29 -6.77
N ASP A 250 -14.61 -18.20 -7.22
CA ASP A 250 -15.00 -19.43 -7.92
C ASP A 250 -15.90 -20.33 -7.06
N LYS A 251 -15.73 -20.30 -5.74
CA LYS A 251 -16.50 -21.11 -4.78
C LYS A 251 -17.82 -20.49 -4.33
N GLY A 252 -17.98 -19.18 -4.42
CA GLY A 252 -19.17 -18.54 -3.86
C GLY A 252 -19.12 -17.02 -3.79
N THR A 253 -20.09 -16.43 -3.08
CA THR A 253 -20.16 -14.96 -2.91
C THR A 253 -20.26 -14.60 -1.43
N ILE A 254 -19.45 -13.64 -0.99
CA ILE A 254 -19.43 -13.12 0.38
C ILE A 254 -19.86 -11.66 0.36
N VAL A 255 -20.81 -11.31 1.22
CA VAL A 255 -21.05 -9.94 1.66
C VAL A 255 -20.64 -9.85 3.11
N TYR A 256 -19.58 -9.10 3.38
CA TYR A 256 -18.94 -9.07 4.71
C TYR A 256 -19.79 -8.44 5.80
N SER A 257 -20.81 -7.68 5.43
CA SER A 257 -21.99 -7.38 6.23
C SER A 257 -23.06 -6.73 5.35
N ILE A 258 -24.32 -7.12 5.51
CA ILE A 258 -25.44 -6.49 4.80
C ILE A 258 -25.99 -5.27 5.57
N GLY A 259 -25.55 -5.02 6.80
CA GLY A 259 -25.89 -3.83 7.58
C GLY A 259 -27.26 -3.88 8.25
N ASN A 260 -27.84 -2.72 8.53
CA ASN A 260 -29.17 -2.59 9.12
C ASN A 260 -30.26 -2.78 8.06
N PHE A 261 -31.45 -3.22 8.47
CA PHE A 261 -32.67 -3.10 7.67
C PHE A 261 -33.49 -1.92 8.20
N VAL A 262 -34.45 -2.18 9.10
CA VAL A 262 -35.04 -1.15 9.97
C VAL A 262 -34.45 -1.32 11.36
N PHE A 263 -33.63 -0.38 11.80
CA PHE A 263 -33.07 -0.40 13.16
C PHE A 263 -33.20 0.99 13.77
N ASN A 264 -34.30 1.24 14.50
CA ASN A 264 -34.70 2.58 14.93
C ASN A 264 -33.90 3.15 16.12
N SER A 265 -32.58 2.90 16.13
CA SER A 265 -31.63 3.71 16.88
C SER A 265 -31.29 4.99 16.10
N PRO A 266 -30.84 6.07 16.74
CA PRO A 266 -30.46 7.30 16.02
C PRO A 266 -29.29 7.17 15.02
N GLY A 267 -28.65 6.00 14.91
CA GLY A 267 -27.48 5.80 14.07
C GLY A 267 -26.22 6.51 14.56
N ARG A 268 -25.06 5.99 14.14
CA ARG A 268 -23.74 6.60 14.40
C ARG A 268 -22.93 6.82 13.11
N TYR A 269 -23.55 6.73 11.94
CA TYR A 269 -22.91 6.83 10.62
C TYR A 269 -21.98 8.03 10.50
N SER A 270 -22.50 9.26 10.64
CA SER A 270 -21.70 10.49 10.57
C SER A 270 -20.62 10.57 11.66
N LYS A 271 -20.90 10.13 12.90
CA LYS A 271 -19.93 10.16 14.00
C LYS A 271 -18.76 9.19 13.79
N MET A 272 -19.02 8.09 13.09
CA MET A 272 -18.07 7.01 12.85
C MET A 272 -17.50 7.03 11.42
N GLU A 273 -17.84 8.06 10.64
CA GLU A 273 -17.47 8.18 9.22
C GLU A 273 -17.82 6.94 8.39
N ALA A 274 -18.95 6.30 8.73
CA ALA A 274 -19.43 5.11 8.06
C ALA A 274 -20.44 5.46 6.95
N PRO A 275 -20.43 4.75 5.82
CA PRO A 275 -21.42 4.95 4.76
C PRO A 275 -22.84 4.71 5.31
N PRO A 276 -23.82 5.58 4.99
CA PRO A 276 -25.19 5.51 5.50
C PRO A 276 -26.04 4.44 4.81
N TYR A 277 -25.40 3.40 4.27
CA TYR A 277 -26.00 2.42 3.39
C TYR A 277 -26.00 1.03 4.03
N SER A 278 -26.97 0.22 3.65
CA SER A 278 -27.07 -1.21 3.95
C SER A 278 -27.62 -1.92 2.71
N LEU A 279 -27.70 -3.25 2.73
CA LEU A 279 -28.08 -4.06 1.58
C LEU A 279 -29.25 -4.97 1.94
N VAL A 280 -30.23 -5.04 1.04
CA VAL A 280 -31.21 -6.13 0.97
C VAL A 280 -30.76 -7.06 -0.14
N VAL A 281 -30.56 -8.35 0.17
CA VAL A 281 -30.09 -9.33 -0.81
C VAL A 281 -31.28 -10.08 -1.37
N LYS A 282 -31.50 -10.02 -2.69
CA LYS A 282 -32.41 -10.94 -3.39
C LYS A 282 -31.59 -12.06 -4.00
N LEU A 283 -31.70 -13.26 -3.45
CA LEU A 283 -31.14 -14.46 -4.07
C LEU A 283 -32.18 -15.02 -5.03
N ASN A 284 -31.94 -14.85 -6.33
CA ASN A 284 -32.83 -15.34 -7.37
C ASN A 284 -32.46 -16.78 -7.72
N LEU A 285 -33.43 -17.68 -7.68
CA LEU A 285 -33.31 -19.08 -8.05
C LEU A 285 -34.18 -19.32 -9.29
N GLU A 286 -33.55 -19.65 -10.40
CA GLU A 286 -34.20 -19.90 -11.69
C GLU A 286 -33.93 -21.34 -12.13
N GLU A 287 -34.97 -22.11 -12.38
CA GLU A 287 -34.86 -23.51 -12.83
C GLU A 287 -34.68 -23.59 -14.35
N ASN A 288 -33.54 -24.15 -14.79
CA ASN A 288 -33.22 -24.45 -16.18
C ASN A 288 -33.47 -25.95 -16.47
N GLU A 289 -33.20 -26.41 -17.70
CA GLU A 289 -33.55 -27.78 -18.14
C GLU A 289 -33.00 -28.89 -17.22
N ASP A 290 -31.76 -28.77 -16.74
CA ASP A 290 -31.11 -29.76 -15.87
C ASP A 290 -30.49 -29.20 -14.58
N ASN A 291 -30.58 -27.88 -14.32
CA ASN A 291 -29.93 -27.26 -13.16
C ASN A 291 -30.62 -25.96 -12.71
N TRP A 292 -30.25 -25.45 -11.54
CA TRP A 292 -30.72 -24.17 -11.02
C TRP A 292 -29.64 -23.10 -11.18
N LYS A 293 -30.00 -21.98 -11.81
CA LYS A 293 -29.19 -20.76 -11.82
C LYS A 293 -29.50 -19.96 -10.56
N ILE A 294 -28.45 -19.60 -9.80
CA ILE A 294 -28.61 -18.91 -8.52
C ILE A 294 -27.75 -17.65 -8.51
N GLU A 295 -28.40 -16.50 -8.48
CA GLU A 295 -27.72 -15.20 -8.60
C GLU A 295 -28.19 -14.22 -7.52
N PRO A 296 -27.27 -13.70 -6.69
CA PRO A 296 -27.59 -12.66 -5.74
C PRO A 296 -27.65 -11.29 -6.42
N GLN A 297 -28.63 -10.48 -6.04
CA GLN A 297 -28.72 -9.05 -6.33
C GLN A 297 -28.73 -8.29 -5.01
N PHE A 298 -27.88 -7.27 -4.88
CA PHE A 298 -27.74 -6.52 -3.64
C PHE A 298 -28.37 -5.14 -3.77
N TYR A 299 -29.57 -4.94 -3.24
CA TYR A 299 -30.30 -3.67 -3.31
C TYR A 299 -29.88 -2.74 -2.17
N PRO A 300 -29.22 -1.60 -2.46
CA PRO A 300 -28.83 -0.67 -1.43
C PRO A 300 -30.04 0.07 -0.84
N ILE A 301 -30.01 0.25 0.47
CA ILE A 301 -30.99 1.01 1.25
C ILE A 301 -30.28 2.05 2.11
N VAL A 302 -30.93 3.19 2.34
CA VAL A 302 -30.38 4.26 3.19
C VAL A 302 -30.90 4.08 4.61
N THR A 303 -29.99 3.87 5.56
CA THR A 303 -30.31 3.45 6.94
C THR A 303 -29.86 4.45 8.01
N ASP A 304 -29.29 5.58 7.62
CA ASP A 304 -29.05 6.69 8.55
C ASP A 304 -30.38 7.38 8.91
N ASN A 305 -30.95 6.98 10.05
CA ASN A 305 -32.22 7.49 10.56
C ASN A 305 -32.25 9.02 10.77
N ARG A 306 -31.10 9.69 10.92
CA ARG A 306 -31.05 11.16 10.99
C ARG A 306 -31.28 11.81 9.63
N LYS A 307 -30.85 11.16 8.56
CA LYS A 307 -31.08 11.60 7.17
C LYS A 307 -32.48 11.22 6.69
N THR A 308 -32.93 10.01 7.04
CA THR A 308 -34.19 9.46 6.54
C THR A 308 -35.40 9.76 7.42
N LYS A 309 -35.21 10.41 8.58
CA LYS A 309 -36.27 10.61 9.59
C LYS A 309 -36.94 9.28 9.98
N PHE A 310 -36.10 8.27 10.21
CA PHE A 310 -36.50 6.91 10.57
C PHE A 310 -37.40 6.23 9.53
N LYS A 311 -37.24 6.56 8.23
CA LYS A 311 -37.97 5.90 7.14
C LYS A 311 -36.96 5.24 6.20
N VAL A 312 -36.72 3.95 6.40
CA VAL A 312 -35.81 3.24 5.50
C VAL A 312 -36.36 3.28 4.08
N ARG A 313 -35.48 3.51 3.12
CA ARG A 313 -35.84 3.61 1.70
C ARG A 313 -34.74 3.02 0.83
N LEU A 314 -35.13 2.66 -0.38
CA LEU A 314 -34.19 2.38 -1.46
C LEU A 314 -33.23 3.55 -1.69
N ALA A 315 -31.98 3.20 -1.97
CA ALA A 315 -31.01 4.14 -2.52
C ALA A 315 -31.42 4.52 -3.95
N LYS A 316 -31.16 5.78 -4.30
CA LYS A 316 -31.32 6.31 -5.66
C LYS A 316 -30.13 5.88 -6.52
N GLU A 317 -30.22 6.06 -7.83
CA GLU A 317 -29.17 5.72 -8.79
C GLU A 317 -27.78 6.21 -8.36
N GLU A 318 -27.66 7.50 -8.06
CA GLU A 318 -26.37 8.10 -7.67
C GLU A 318 -25.85 7.59 -6.32
N GLU A 319 -26.75 7.31 -5.37
CA GLU A 319 -26.38 6.70 -4.08
C GLU A 319 -25.91 5.23 -4.28
N CYS A 320 -26.51 4.50 -5.23
CA CYS A 320 -26.07 3.16 -5.60
C CYS A 320 -24.69 3.19 -6.30
N LYS A 321 -24.45 4.14 -7.20
CA LYS A 321 -23.15 4.33 -7.86
C LYS A 321 -22.06 4.70 -6.84
N GLU A 322 -22.36 5.62 -5.92
CA GLU A 322 -21.47 6.01 -4.80
C GLU A 322 -21.10 4.77 -3.97
N LEU A 323 -22.09 3.97 -3.57
CA LEU A 323 -21.83 2.76 -2.81
C LEU A 323 -21.01 1.75 -3.63
N ALA A 324 -21.32 1.54 -4.91
CA ALA A 324 -20.56 0.62 -5.76
C ALA A 324 -19.07 1.00 -5.84
N GLN A 325 -18.79 2.29 -6.05
CA GLN A 325 -17.42 2.83 -6.05
C GLN A 325 -16.72 2.60 -4.71
N LEU A 326 -17.41 2.90 -3.60
CA LEU A 326 -16.87 2.70 -2.26
C LEU A 326 -16.59 1.22 -1.96
N LEU A 327 -17.47 0.31 -2.37
CA LEU A 327 -17.25 -1.13 -2.16
C LEU A 327 -16.07 -1.63 -2.99
N ASN A 328 -15.95 -1.19 -4.25
CA ASN A 328 -14.79 -1.52 -5.10
C ASN A 328 -13.48 -1.03 -4.48
N SER A 329 -13.45 0.17 -3.89
CA SER A 329 -12.25 0.71 -3.23
C SER A 329 -11.83 -0.07 -1.97
N LYS A 330 -12.67 -0.98 -1.48
CA LYS A 330 -12.41 -1.83 -0.30
C LYS A 330 -12.17 -3.29 -0.67
N THR A 331 -12.40 -3.66 -1.93
CA THR A 331 -12.20 -5.02 -2.44
C THR A 331 -10.76 -5.18 -2.90
N THR A 332 -10.05 -6.20 -2.39
CA THR A 332 -8.64 -6.48 -2.74
C THR A 332 -8.47 -7.52 -3.85
N ASN A 333 -9.58 -8.07 -4.35
CA ASN A 333 -9.60 -9.18 -5.30
C ASN A 333 -10.17 -8.71 -6.66
N GLU A 334 -10.21 -9.60 -7.66
CA GLU A 334 -10.72 -9.31 -9.02
C GLU A 334 -12.24 -9.02 -9.10
N THR A 335 -12.93 -8.97 -7.95
CA THR A 335 -14.37 -8.71 -7.90
C THR A 335 -14.66 -7.25 -8.21
N VAL A 336 -15.53 -7.04 -9.19
CA VAL A 336 -16.06 -5.75 -9.60
C VAL A 336 -17.54 -5.68 -9.25
N VAL A 337 -17.89 -4.66 -8.47
CA VAL A 337 -19.27 -4.31 -8.11
C VAL A 337 -19.77 -3.21 -9.05
N GLN A 338 -20.94 -3.41 -9.65
CA GLN A 338 -21.57 -2.45 -10.56
C GLN A 338 -23.02 -2.20 -10.17
N SER A 339 -23.45 -0.95 -10.31
CA SER A 339 -24.85 -0.56 -10.18
C SER A 339 -25.58 -0.85 -11.48
N LEU A 340 -26.68 -1.60 -11.41
CA LEU A 340 -27.56 -1.96 -12.51
C LEU A 340 -29.00 -1.57 -12.18
N GLU A 341 -29.81 -1.35 -13.20
CA GLU A 341 -31.23 -1.05 -13.05
C GLU A 341 -32.06 -2.33 -13.16
N SER A 342 -33.11 -2.44 -12.34
CA SER A 342 -34.15 -3.44 -12.45
C SER A 342 -35.52 -2.81 -12.25
N LYS A 343 -36.59 -3.58 -12.49
CA LYS A 343 -37.97 -3.16 -12.19
C LYS A 343 -38.21 -2.79 -10.72
N ASP A 344 -37.37 -3.28 -9.81
CA ASP A 344 -37.49 -3.07 -8.36
C ASP A 344 -36.58 -1.90 -7.89
N GLY A 345 -35.90 -1.22 -8.82
CA GLY A 345 -34.95 -0.13 -8.56
C GLY A 345 -33.52 -0.51 -8.94
N TYR A 346 -32.55 0.23 -8.40
CA TYR A 346 -31.13 0.01 -8.67
C TYR A 346 -30.55 -1.02 -7.69
N TYR A 347 -29.77 -1.96 -8.21
CA TYR A 347 -29.10 -3.00 -7.42
C TYR A 347 -27.63 -3.12 -7.80
N LEU A 348 -26.83 -3.68 -6.89
CA LEU A 348 -25.44 -3.99 -7.14
C LEU A 348 -25.31 -5.45 -7.60
N SER A 349 -24.52 -5.65 -8.66
CA SER A 349 -24.08 -6.96 -9.13
C SER A 349 -22.58 -7.09 -8.93
N ALA A 350 -22.13 -8.26 -8.49
CA ALA A 350 -20.71 -8.56 -8.29
C ALA A 350 -20.24 -9.63 -9.29
N SER A 351 -19.17 -9.34 -10.03
CA SER A 351 -18.61 -10.22 -11.06
C SER A 351 -17.08 -10.24 -11.02
N ASN A 352 -16.47 -11.29 -11.59
CA ASN A 352 -15.02 -11.38 -11.76
C ASN A 352 -14.60 -11.13 -13.22
N ASP A 353 -15.38 -10.35 -13.98
CA ASP A 353 -15.09 -10.12 -15.40
C ASP A 353 -13.86 -9.22 -15.56
N SER A 354 -12.76 -9.83 -16.01
CA SER A 354 -11.48 -9.18 -16.27
C SER A 354 -11.56 -7.97 -17.22
N ASN A 355 -12.56 -7.88 -18.11
CA ASN A 355 -12.74 -6.73 -19.00
C ASN A 355 -13.42 -5.55 -18.30
N LEU A 356 -14.38 -5.82 -17.42
CA LEU A 356 -14.99 -4.82 -16.53
C LEU A 356 -14.04 -4.42 -15.41
N ALA A 357 -13.21 -5.35 -14.94
CA ALA A 357 -12.09 -5.08 -14.06
C ALA A 357 -11.09 -4.17 -14.75
N LYS A 358 -10.87 -4.22 -16.07
CA LYS A 358 -10.01 -3.25 -16.78
C LYS A 358 -10.65 -1.87 -16.98
N GLN A 359 -11.98 -1.77 -17.05
CA GLN A 359 -12.69 -0.48 -17.11
C GLN A 359 -12.80 0.20 -15.73
N ASN A 360 -12.98 -0.57 -14.66
CA ASN A 360 -13.04 -0.07 -13.27
C ASN A 360 -11.67 -0.06 -12.57
N ASN A 361 -10.70 -0.90 -12.97
CA ASN A 361 -9.26 -0.80 -12.64
C ASN A 361 -8.52 0.19 -13.55
N LYS A 362 -9.21 1.23 -14.02
CA LYS A 362 -8.55 2.53 -14.08
C LYS A 362 -8.34 3.14 -12.68
N GLY A 363 -8.94 2.53 -11.63
CA GLY A 363 -8.86 3.01 -10.25
C GLY A 363 -7.94 2.25 -9.27
N THR A 364 -7.50 1.00 -9.54
CA THR A 364 -6.61 0.30 -8.58
C THR A 364 -5.69 -0.73 -9.23
N SER A 365 -4.61 -0.25 -9.84
CA SER A 365 -3.29 -0.89 -9.71
C SER A 365 -2.19 0.18 -9.67
N GLU A 366 -2.36 1.12 -8.75
CA GLU A 366 -1.33 1.87 -8.08
C GLU A 366 -2.06 2.43 -6.86
N VAL A 367 -1.54 2.24 -5.65
CA VAL A 367 -1.83 3.25 -4.64
C VAL A 367 -1.19 4.49 -5.24
N ASP A 368 -1.97 5.31 -5.94
CA ASP A 368 -1.43 6.56 -6.43
C ASP A 368 -1.25 7.39 -5.17
N LEU A 369 -0.04 7.35 -4.62
CA LEU A 369 0.40 8.25 -3.57
C LEU A 369 0.03 9.69 -3.93
N LYS A 370 -0.15 10.01 -5.23
CA LYS A 370 -0.69 11.30 -5.67
C LYS A 370 -2.14 11.55 -5.25
N GLU A 371 -3.05 10.58 -5.26
CA GLU A 371 -4.43 10.80 -4.78
C GLU A 371 -4.49 11.00 -3.26
N ILE A 372 -3.65 10.28 -2.52
CA ILE A 372 -3.57 10.40 -1.06
C ILE A 372 -2.90 11.72 -0.64
N ILE A 373 -1.93 12.21 -1.42
CA ILE A 373 -1.18 13.44 -1.11
C ILE A 373 -1.82 14.69 -1.75
N PHE A 374 -2.56 14.57 -2.86
CA PHE A 374 -3.03 15.70 -3.67
C PHE A 374 -4.52 15.64 -4.08
N GLY A 375 -5.29 14.63 -3.68
CA GLY A 375 -6.71 14.45 -4.05
C GLY A 375 -6.93 14.07 -5.53
N GLU A 376 -8.13 14.30 -6.09
CA GLU A 376 -8.46 14.08 -7.53
C GLU A 376 -7.64 14.98 -8.51
N GLY A 377 -6.69 15.77 -8.00
CA GLY A 377 -5.82 16.62 -8.79
C GLY A 377 -4.56 15.89 -9.28
N SER A 378 -4.28 15.99 -10.58
CA SER A 378 -2.94 15.71 -11.11
C SER A 378 -1.90 16.60 -10.41
N MET A 379 -0.68 16.10 -10.15
CA MET A 379 0.47 16.93 -9.70
C MET A 379 0.66 18.20 -10.55
N SER A 380 0.26 18.16 -11.83
CA SER A 380 0.33 19.28 -12.76
C SER A 380 -0.72 20.38 -12.55
N LYS A 381 -1.69 20.16 -11.64
CA LYS A 381 -2.83 21.07 -11.36
C LYS A 381 -2.74 21.73 -9.98
N ILE A 382 -1.74 21.38 -9.16
CA ILE A 382 -1.49 22.06 -7.90
C ILE A 382 -0.94 23.44 -8.26
N ASP A 383 -1.64 24.48 -7.85
CA ASP A 383 -1.11 25.82 -7.96
C ASP A 383 0.00 26.00 -6.92
N LEU A 384 1.25 25.84 -7.37
CA LEU A 384 2.44 26.04 -6.56
C LEU A 384 2.82 27.51 -6.40
N THR A 385 2.01 28.43 -6.95
CA THR A 385 2.25 29.89 -6.84
C THR A 385 1.47 30.54 -5.70
N ASP A 386 0.48 29.85 -5.13
CA ASP A 386 -0.22 30.28 -3.91
C ASP A 386 0.41 29.63 -2.67
N ASP A 387 1.07 30.45 -1.85
CA ASP A 387 1.77 30.02 -0.63
C ASP A 387 0.82 29.30 0.35
N ASN A 388 -0.46 29.72 0.46
CA ASN A 388 -1.43 29.08 1.35
C ASN A 388 -1.81 27.68 0.89
N THR A 389 -2.04 27.50 -0.41
CA THR A 389 -2.30 26.19 -1.01
C THR A 389 -1.09 25.28 -0.89
N PHE A 390 0.13 25.81 -1.09
CA PHE A 390 1.36 25.06 -0.90
C PHE A 390 1.53 24.59 0.55
N ASP A 391 1.42 25.48 1.52
CA ASP A 391 1.56 25.17 2.95
C ASP A 391 0.54 24.13 3.43
N LYS A 392 -0.70 24.21 2.92
CA LYS A 392 -1.74 23.22 3.21
C LYS A 392 -1.33 21.82 2.75
N HIS A 393 -0.86 21.67 1.51
CA HIS A 393 -0.43 20.37 0.99
C HIS A 393 0.82 19.84 1.71
N ILE A 394 1.74 20.72 2.14
CA ILE A 394 2.87 20.33 2.98
C ILE A 394 2.39 19.78 4.33
N ALA A 395 1.44 20.44 5.00
CA ALA A 395 0.89 19.97 6.26
C ALA A 395 0.14 18.62 6.12
N GLU A 396 -0.58 18.42 5.01
CA GLU A 396 -1.21 17.13 4.68
C GLU A 396 -0.16 16.02 4.50
N LEU A 397 0.92 16.31 3.78
CA LEU A 397 2.04 15.38 3.59
C LEU A 397 2.75 15.04 4.91
N GLU A 398 2.98 16.01 5.79
CA GLU A 398 3.56 15.79 7.11
C GLU A 398 2.69 14.87 7.98
N ASN A 399 1.38 15.11 8.00
CA ASN A 399 0.44 14.26 8.73
C ASN A 399 0.41 12.83 8.17
N LEU A 400 0.43 12.67 6.85
CA LEU A 400 0.50 11.37 6.20
C LEU A 400 1.77 10.61 6.57
N HIS A 401 2.94 11.27 6.52
CA HIS A 401 4.20 10.66 6.94
C HIS A 401 4.11 10.17 8.40
N LYS A 402 3.60 11.01 9.29
CA LYS A 402 3.44 10.66 10.71
C LYS A 402 2.51 9.46 10.91
N GLU A 403 1.40 9.40 10.18
CA GLU A 403 0.46 8.28 10.25
C GLU A 403 1.11 6.97 9.77
N ILE A 404 1.79 7.03 8.63
CA ILE A 404 2.51 5.89 8.04
C ILE A 404 3.58 5.38 9.01
N ASP A 405 4.41 6.28 9.54
CA ASP A 405 5.48 5.93 10.47
C ASP A 405 4.94 5.31 11.76
N THR A 406 3.85 5.86 12.30
CA THR A 406 3.19 5.30 13.50
C THR A 406 2.69 3.89 13.23
N LYS A 407 2.02 3.65 12.10
CA LYS A 407 1.50 2.33 11.74
C LYS A 407 2.61 1.31 11.53
N PHE A 408 3.69 1.67 10.83
CA PHE A 408 4.83 0.77 10.62
C PHE A 408 5.53 0.47 11.95
N PHE A 409 5.77 1.48 12.77
CA PHE A 409 6.39 1.31 14.08
C PHE A 409 5.58 0.36 14.97
N ASP A 410 4.27 0.58 15.11
CA ASP A 410 3.38 -0.25 15.91
C ASP A 410 3.31 -1.70 15.41
N PHE A 411 3.30 -1.87 14.09
CA PHE A 411 3.31 -3.20 13.46
C PHE A 411 4.59 -3.97 13.78
N TYR A 412 5.76 -3.36 13.58
CA TYR A 412 7.04 -3.99 13.87
C TYR A 412 7.21 -4.27 15.38
N GLU A 413 6.77 -3.35 16.24
CA GLU A 413 6.74 -3.54 17.69
C GLU A 413 5.86 -4.73 18.10
N HIS A 414 4.68 -4.85 17.49
CA HIS A 414 3.77 -5.97 17.76
C HIS A 414 4.39 -7.32 17.38
N ILE A 415 5.02 -7.39 16.20
CA ILE A 415 5.71 -8.59 15.72
C ILE A 415 6.81 -9.01 16.70
N VAL A 416 7.67 -8.09 17.11
CA VAL A 416 8.83 -8.41 17.95
C VAL A 416 8.45 -8.68 19.42
N LYS A 417 7.31 -8.16 19.89
CA LYS A 417 6.77 -8.51 21.22
C LYS A 417 6.16 -9.90 21.26
N ASN A 418 5.74 -10.45 20.12
CA ASN A 418 5.16 -11.79 20.04
C ASN A 418 6.15 -12.87 20.49
N LYS A 419 5.73 -13.73 21.45
CA LYS A 419 6.57 -14.79 22.02
C LYS A 419 7.10 -15.77 20.97
N ASN A 420 6.32 -16.06 19.94
CA ASN A 420 6.64 -17.03 18.89
C ASN A 420 7.61 -16.47 17.83
N VAL A 421 7.77 -15.14 17.78
CA VAL A 421 8.72 -14.47 16.89
C VAL A 421 9.99 -14.18 17.65
N ARG A 422 9.89 -13.56 18.83
CA ARG A 422 11.06 -13.11 19.61
C ARG A 422 12.02 -14.22 20.05
N ASN A 423 11.53 -15.45 20.15
CA ASN A 423 12.33 -16.61 20.54
C ASN A 423 12.88 -17.38 19.33
N ASP A 424 12.32 -17.16 18.14
CA ASP A 424 12.62 -17.88 16.90
C ASP A 424 13.68 -17.11 16.08
N LYS A 425 14.87 -17.70 15.94
CA LYS A 425 16.00 -17.05 15.26
C LYS A 425 15.72 -16.85 13.77
N GLU A 426 15.03 -17.79 13.12
CA GLU A 426 14.81 -17.72 11.67
C GLU A 426 13.72 -16.71 11.32
N LYS A 427 12.68 -16.58 12.15
CA LYS A 427 11.69 -15.49 11.98
C LYS A 427 12.32 -14.11 12.16
N LEU A 428 13.18 -13.94 13.16
CA LEU A 428 13.90 -12.68 13.35
C LEU A 428 14.86 -12.41 12.18
N ARG A 429 15.49 -13.44 11.59
CA ARG A 429 16.32 -13.30 10.39
C ARG A 429 15.52 -12.89 9.15
N LYS A 430 14.29 -13.40 8.99
CA LYS A 430 13.38 -12.95 7.92
C LYS A 430 12.97 -11.50 8.14
N LEU A 431 12.67 -11.14 9.39
CA LEU A 431 12.29 -9.78 9.76
C LEU A 431 13.43 -8.77 9.54
N SER A 432 14.69 -9.18 9.80
CA SER A 432 15.87 -8.33 9.61
C SER A 432 16.12 -7.91 8.15
N LYS A 433 15.52 -8.62 7.20
CA LYS A 433 15.61 -8.29 5.77
C LYS A 433 14.67 -7.17 5.34
N VAL A 434 13.62 -6.89 6.13
CA VAL A 434 12.54 -5.98 5.70
C VAL A 434 12.40 -4.75 6.59
N VAL A 435 12.75 -4.85 7.87
CA VAL A 435 12.64 -3.73 8.82
C VAL A 435 13.66 -2.64 8.50
N LYS A 436 13.21 -1.38 8.43
CA LYS A 436 14.07 -0.21 8.27
C LYS A 436 14.61 0.28 9.61
N ARG A 437 15.71 1.03 9.57
CA ARG A 437 16.38 1.56 10.76
C ARG A 437 15.47 2.46 11.61
N GLU A 438 14.66 3.32 10.98
CA GLU A 438 13.78 4.25 11.73
C GLU A 438 12.75 3.56 12.63
N TYR A 439 12.42 2.29 12.35
CA TYR A 439 11.43 1.52 13.11
C TYR A 439 12.06 0.55 14.12
N LEU A 440 13.38 0.57 14.29
CA LEU A 440 14.08 -0.29 15.25
C LEU A 440 14.04 0.33 16.66
N SER A 441 13.14 -0.17 17.50
CA SER A 441 13.13 0.19 18.93
C SER A 441 14.34 -0.41 19.67
N HIS A 442 14.66 0.14 20.85
CA HIS A 442 15.67 -0.43 21.75
C HIS A 442 15.40 -1.92 22.07
N PHE A 443 14.13 -2.29 22.24
CA PHE A 443 13.77 -3.70 22.48
C PHE A 443 14.07 -4.58 21.26
N PHE A 444 13.80 -4.05 20.07
CA PHE A 444 14.06 -4.71 18.79
C PHE A 444 15.56 -4.98 18.60
N LEU A 445 16.39 -3.96 18.78
CA LEU A 445 17.85 -4.04 18.65
C LEU A 445 18.45 -5.09 19.61
N LYS A 446 18.09 -5.02 20.89
CA LYS A 446 18.54 -5.96 21.91
C LYS A 446 18.25 -7.42 21.57
N ARG A 447 17.18 -7.70 20.82
CA ARG A 447 16.83 -9.07 20.40
C ARG A 447 17.74 -9.57 19.29
N PHE A 448 18.08 -8.71 18.35
CA PHE A 448 18.95 -9.06 17.23
C PHE A 448 20.39 -9.24 17.71
N GLU A 449 20.89 -8.34 18.56
CA GLU A 449 22.21 -8.44 19.18
C GLU A 449 22.40 -9.75 19.95
N ARG A 450 21.46 -10.08 20.86
CA ARG A 450 21.51 -11.31 21.66
C ARG A 450 21.55 -12.58 20.81
N LYS A 451 20.98 -12.55 19.62
CA LYS A 451 20.94 -13.70 18.68
C LYS A 451 21.96 -13.57 17.55
N ARG A 452 22.81 -12.55 17.57
CA ARG A 452 23.82 -12.23 16.54
C ARG A 452 23.21 -12.18 15.13
N ILE A 453 22.06 -11.50 14.99
CA ILE A 453 21.35 -11.33 13.72
C ILE A 453 21.77 -9.99 13.11
N SER A 454 22.25 -10.01 11.86
CA SER A 454 22.59 -8.80 11.11
C SER A 454 21.34 -8.04 10.66
N LEU A 455 21.42 -6.72 10.66
CA LEU A 455 20.38 -5.81 10.19
C LEU A 455 20.67 -5.41 8.74
N ASN A 456 20.09 -6.14 7.79
CA ASN A 456 20.45 -5.98 6.38
C ASN A 456 20.07 -4.59 5.82
N LYS A 457 19.01 -3.96 6.32
CA LYS A 457 18.59 -2.61 5.85
C LYS A 457 19.03 -1.46 6.77
N ALA A 458 19.87 -1.72 7.77
CA ALA A 458 20.33 -0.64 8.68
C ALA A 458 21.47 0.20 8.11
N MET A 459 22.10 -0.27 7.03
CA MET A 459 23.24 0.37 6.40
C MET A 459 22.84 0.77 4.99
N SER A 460 22.59 2.06 4.78
CA SER A 460 22.22 2.61 3.47
C SER A 460 23.23 3.66 3.06
N PHE A 461 23.86 3.47 1.90
CA PHE A 461 24.77 4.46 1.33
C PHE A 461 24.03 5.75 0.98
N LYS A 462 22.81 5.65 0.42
CA LYS A 462 21.94 6.78 0.12
C LYS A 462 21.69 7.64 1.36
N GLU A 463 21.30 7.03 2.47
CA GLU A 463 21.07 7.74 3.73
C GLU A 463 22.34 8.44 4.22
N ILE A 464 23.49 7.75 4.18
CA ILE A 464 24.79 8.34 4.57
C ILE A 464 25.11 9.56 3.71
N ILE A 465 24.96 9.49 2.39
CA ILE A 465 25.22 10.62 1.50
C ILE A 465 24.27 11.80 1.77
N VAL A 466 23.00 11.53 2.07
CA VAL A 466 22.03 12.57 2.47
C VAL A 466 22.42 13.21 3.80
N GLU A 467 22.78 12.40 4.80
CA GLU A 467 23.25 12.84 6.12
C GLU A 467 24.48 13.74 6.00
N LYS A 468 25.49 13.32 5.24
CA LYS A 468 26.70 14.11 4.98
C LYS A 468 26.39 15.43 4.27
N SER A 469 25.51 15.40 3.28
CA SER A 469 25.05 16.63 2.63
C SER A 469 24.30 17.56 3.58
N ALA A 470 23.61 17.06 4.61
CA ALA A 470 22.94 17.86 5.63
C ALA A 470 23.96 18.46 6.62
N LEU A 471 24.91 17.65 7.10
CA LEU A 471 26.00 18.10 7.99
C LEU A 471 26.81 19.25 7.37
N ARG A 472 27.12 19.17 6.07
CA ARG A 472 27.79 20.26 5.35
C ARG A 472 27.00 21.58 5.39
N ARG A 473 25.66 21.54 5.31
CA ARG A 473 24.81 22.74 5.42
C ARG A 473 24.79 23.31 6.83
N LEU A 474 24.99 22.47 7.84
CA LEU A 474 25.16 22.88 9.23
C LEU A 474 26.58 23.42 9.53
N GLY A 475 27.45 23.52 8.51
CA GLY A 475 28.79 24.08 8.65
C GLY A 475 29.85 23.07 9.10
N TYR A 476 29.53 21.78 9.21
CA TYR A 476 30.54 20.76 9.51
C TYR A 476 31.44 20.56 8.28
N PRO A 477 32.77 20.65 8.44
CA PRO A 477 33.70 20.50 7.34
C PRO A 477 33.68 19.06 6.85
N GLU A 478 33.44 18.88 5.55
CA GLU A 478 33.56 17.58 4.90
C GLU A 478 34.73 17.63 3.92
N TYR A 479 35.83 16.98 4.32
CA TYR A 479 37.14 17.11 3.69
C TYR A 479 37.16 16.66 2.23
N SER A 480 36.35 15.68 1.86
CA SER A 480 36.25 15.19 0.48
C SER A 480 35.82 16.28 -0.50
N TRP A 481 35.03 17.27 -0.08
CA TRP A 481 34.63 18.40 -0.93
C TRP A 481 35.75 19.40 -1.21
N LYS A 482 36.82 19.39 -0.42
CA LYS A 482 37.98 20.22 -0.70
C LYS A 482 38.68 19.77 -2.00
N LEU A 483 38.57 18.47 -2.35
CA LEU A 483 39.07 17.87 -3.60
C LEU A 483 38.20 18.15 -4.82
N ASP A 484 36.99 18.68 -4.66
CA ASP A 484 36.09 19.02 -5.78
C ASP A 484 36.69 20.15 -6.65
N ARG A 485 37.59 20.96 -6.07
CA ARG A 485 38.37 21.97 -6.81
C ARG A 485 39.48 21.30 -7.59
N LYS A 486 39.25 21.12 -8.90
CA LYS A 486 40.16 20.45 -9.84
C LYS A 486 41.62 20.90 -9.76
N THR A 487 41.89 22.20 -9.62
CA THR A 487 43.27 22.73 -9.50
C THR A 487 43.98 22.22 -8.26
N LYS A 488 43.30 22.21 -7.10
CA LYS A 488 43.86 21.66 -5.87
C LYS A 488 43.93 20.13 -5.90
N ALA A 489 42.96 19.48 -6.55
CA ALA A 489 42.98 18.04 -6.74
C ALA A 489 44.19 17.59 -7.58
N TYR A 490 44.58 18.37 -8.60
CA TYR A 490 45.77 18.12 -9.40
C TYR A 490 47.07 18.31 -8.61
N GLN A 491 47.14 19.34 -7.75
CA GLN A 491 48.28 19.48 -6.84
C GLN A 491 48.41 18.31 -5.87
N PHE A 492 47.28 17.85 -5.31
CA PHE A 492 47.25 16.65 -4.47
C PHE A 492 47.65 15.40 -5.24
N ALA A 493 47.17 15.22 -6.48
CA ALA A 493 47.53 14.11 -7.34
C ALA A 493 49.05 14.09 -7.60
N ASP A 494 49.65 15.25 -7.91
CA ASP A 494 51.10 15.38 -8.10
C ASP A 494 51.87 14.96 -6.82
N GLU A 495 51.40 15.40 -5.64
CA GLU A 495 52.04 15.08 -4.35
C GLU A 495 52.04 13.58 -4.02
N ILE A 496 50.97 12.86 -4.38
CA ILE A 496 50.86 11.41 -4.17
C ILE A 496 51.37 10.58 -5.36
N GLY A 497 51.92 11.23 -6.39
CA GLY A 497 52.45 10.56 -7.59
C GLY A 497 51.38 9.99 -8.53
N LEU A 498 50.16 10.50 -8.48
CA LEU A 498 49.07 10.08 -9.34
C LEU A 498 49.12 10.86 -10.67
N ARG A 499 49.36 10.16 -11.78
CA ARG A 499 49.43 10.77 -13.12
C ARG A 499 48.13 11.50 -13.44
N ARG A 500 48.22 12.71 -13.98
CA ARG A 500 47.11 13.54 -14.50
C ARG A 500 47.46 14.09 -15.88
N PRO A 501 46.50 14.63 -16.65
CA PRO A 501 46.80 15.31 -17.90
C PRO A 501 47.70 16.53 -17.65
N GLN A 502 48.64 16.78 -18.55
CA GLN A 502 49.37 18.04 -18.56
C GLN A 502 48.43 19.19 -18.94
N THR A 503 48.49 20.29 -18.19
CA THR A 503 47.61 21.44 -18.38
C THR A 503 48.42 22.69 -18.64
N ASP A 504 48.00 23.48 -19.63
CA ASP A 504 48.50 24.84 -19.80
C ASP A 504 47.92 25.74 -18.69
N PRO A 505 48.74 26.45 -17.90
CA PRO A 505 48.25 27.36 -16.87
C PRO A 505 47.56 28.62 -17.42
N THR A 506 47.65 28.89 -18.72
CA THR A 506 47.09 30.07 -19.38
C THR A 506 45.58 29.97 -19.53
N VAL A 507 44.88 31.07 -19.24
CA VAL A 507 43.45 31.23 -19.49
C VAL A 507 43.25 31.98 -20.79
N TYR A 508 42.50 31.40 -21.71
CA TYR A 508 42.23 31.96 -23.04
C TYR A 508 40.77 32.41 -23.16
N LYS A 509 40.50 33.46 -23.93
CA LYS A 509 39.22 33.55 -24.64
C LYS A 509 39.21 32.58 -25.80
N PHE A 510 38.05 32.07 -26.21
CA PHE A 510 38.03 31.09 -27.30
C PHE A 510 38.67 31.63 -28.58
N SER A 511 38.43 32.92 -28.89
CA SER A 511 39.00 33.61 -30.05
C SER A 511 40.54 33.73 -30.04
N GLU A 512 41.18 33.51 -28.90
CA GLU A 512 42.64 33.57 -28.75
C GLU A 512 43.30 32.21 -28.99
N ILE A 513 42.52 31.13 -29.04
CA ILE A 513 43.03 29.78 -29.26
C ILE A 513 43.24 29.58 -30.77
N GLN A 514 44.49 29.35 -31.16
CA GLN A 514 44.84 29.06 -32.56
C GLN A 514 44.47 27.62 -32.93
N GLN A 515 44.04 27.43 -34.19
CA GLN A 515 43.83 26.10 -34.76
C GLN A 515 45.11 25.26 -34.63
N THR A 516 44.94 24.01 -34.20
CA THR A 516 46.04 23.05 -34.00
C THR A 516 45.69 21.69 -34.59
N ASP A 517 46.72 20.91 -34.95
CA ASP A 517 46.59 19.51 -35.37
C ASP A 517 46.41 18.54 -34.19
N GLY A 518 46.32 19.03 -32.94
CA GLY A 518 46.13 18.18 -31.76
C GLY A 518 47.34 17.30 -31.44
N PRO A 519 47.20 16.26 -30.58
CA PRO A 519 46.01 15.91 -29.81
C PRO A 519 45.89 16.76 -28.53
N ILE A 520 44.80 17.53 -28.39
CA ILE A 520 44.55 18.36 -27.21
C ILE A 520 43.08 18.33 -26.80
N VAL A 521 42.78 18.71 -25.55
CA VAL A 521 41.43 19.01 -25.10
C VAL A 521 41.30 20.50 -24.87
N ILE A 522 40.27 21.10 -25.47
CA ILE A 522 39.83 22.46 -25.15
C ILE A 522 38.60 22.36 -24.28
N LYS A 523 38.61 23.07 -23.15
CA LYS A 523 37.45 23.12 -22.28
C LYS A 523 37.35 24.44 -21.52
N PRO A 524 36.14 24.85 -21.14
CA PRO A 524 35.94 26.02 -20.29
C PRO A 524 36.42 25.77 -18.86
N ILE A 525 36.92 26.82 -18.21
CA ILE A 525 37.33 26.81 -16.80
C ILE A 525 36.15 26.56 -15.87
N GLN A 526 34.97 27.09 -16.23
CA GLN A 526 33.74 26.95 -15.46
C GLN A 526 32.62 26.40 -16.34
N SER A 527 32.44 25.07 -16.28
CA SER A 527 31.29 24.41 -16.88
C SER A 527 30.85 23.20 -16.06
N THR A 528 29.65 22.70 -16.37
CA THR A 528 29.09 21.50 -15.76
C THR A 528 28.62 20.51 -16.83
N GLY A 529 28.79 19.22 -16.57
CA GLY A 529 28.25 18.15 -17.42
C GLY A 529 28.88 18.05 -18.81
N SER A 530 30.18 18.37 -18.93
CA SER A 530 30.96 18.38 -20.18
C SER A 530 30.54 19.44 -21.21
N MET A 531 29.77 20.45 -20.80
CA MET A 531 29.35 21.54 -21.69
C MET A 531 30.58 22.31 -22.20
N GLY A 532 30.75 22.37 -23.52
CA GLY A 532 31.88 23.04 -24.16
C GLY A 532 33.21 22.28 -24.04
N VAL A 533 33.21 20.98 -23.73
CA VAL A 533 34.44 20.18 -23.73
C VAL A 533 34.64 19.55 -25.11
N TYR A 534 35.80 19.79 -25.72
CA TYR A 534 36.15 19.31 -27.06
C TYR A 534 37.45 18.52 -27.03
N LEU A 535 37.43 17.29 -27.54
CA LEU A 535 38.61 16.45 -27.72
C LEU A 535 39.06 16.60 -29.18
N ILE A 536 40.17 17.29 -29.40
CA ILE A 536 40.74 17.53 -30.73
C ILE A 536 41.77 16.46 -30.98
N PHE A 537 41.43 15.46 -31.78
CA PHE A 537 42.38 14.42 -32.21
C PHE A 537 43.27 14.94 -33.33
N ASN A 538 42.67 15.68 -34.26
CA ASN A 538 43.35 16.47 -35.27
C ASN A 538 42.43 17.56 -35.84
N LYS A 539 42.94 18.42 -36.72
CA LYS A 539 42.19 19.56 -37.30
C LYS A 539 40.88 19.18 -38.00
N ASN A 540 40.72 17.92 -38.40
CA ASN A 540 39.56 17.40 -39.12
C ASN A 540 38.75 16.39 -38.30
N THR A 541 39.11 16.14 -37.03
CA THR A 541 38.42 15.15 -36.20
C THR A 541 38.38 15.64 -34.75
N ILE A 542 37.24 16.24 -34.39
CA ILE A 542 37.01 16.88 -33.10
C ILE A 542 35.75 16.31 -32.47
N LEU A 543 35.83 15.73 -31.27
CA LEU A 543 34.66 15.21 -30.57
C LEU A 543 34.10 16.26 -29.60
N SER A 544 32.84 16.66 -29.80
CA SER A 544 32.06 17.41 -28.81
C SER A 544 31.60 16.46 -27.70
N ALA A 545 32.26 16.51 -26.54
CA ALA A 545 32.08 15.51 -25.48
C ALA A 545 30.66 15.49 -24.89
N ARG A 546 29.95 16.63 -24.92
CA ARG A 546 28.57 16.72 -24.44
C ARG A 546 27.59 16.03 -25.39
N GLU A 547 27.73 16.32 -26.68
CA GLU A 547 26.77 15.89 -27.70
C GLU A 547 27.10 14.49 -28.24
N GLY A 548 28.33 14.02 -28.05
CA GLY A 548 28.80 12.75 -28.60
C GLY A 548 28.99 12.78 -30.12
N THR A 549 29.03 13.97 -30.71
CA THR A 549 29.14 14.18 -32.17
C THR A 549 30.54 14.59 -32.57
N TYR A 550 31.02 14.02 -33.68
CA TYR A 550 32.27 14.45 -34.31
C TYR A 550 32.01 15.65 -35.23
N LEU A 551 32.87 16.66 -35.09
CA LEU A 551 32.99 17.82 -35.95
C LEU A 551 34.20 17.61 -36.87
N ASN A 552 34.06 18.00 -38.13
CA ASN A 552 35.02 17.70 -39.20
C ASN A 552 35.97 18.86 -39.51
N SER A 553 35.83 20.00 -38.83
CA SER A 553 36.70 21.16 -39.03
C SER A 553 36.72 22.10 -37.83
N TRP A 554 37.74 22.96 -37.78
CA TRP A 554 37.84 24.05 -36.80
C TRP A 554 36.68 25.06 -36.92
N ALA A 555 36.18 25.29 -38.14
CA ALA A 555 35.04 26.18 -38.37
C ALA A 555 33.74 25.64 -37.73
N GLU A 556 33.51 24.33 -37.81
CA GLU A 556 32.37 23.68 -37.13
C GLU A 556 32.50 23.78 -35.59
N LEU A 557 33.71 23.67 -35.06
CA LEU A 557 34.00 23.89 -33.64
C LEU A 557 33.68 25.33 -33.22
N GLU A 558 34.16 26.32 -33.98
CA GLU A 558 33.88 27.74 -33.74
C GLU A 558 32.39 28.04 -33.73
N GLU A 559 31.64 27.54 -34.72
CA GLU A 559 30.19 27.72 -34.81
C GLU A 559 29.48 27.14 -33.57
N ASP A 560 29.84 25.93 -33.16
CA ASP A 560 29.25 25.27 -31.99
C ASP A 560 29.59 25.99 -30.68
N VAL A 561 30.82 26.50 -30.53
CA VAL A 561 31.22 27.30 -29.37
C VAL A 561 30.47 28.63 -29.31
N LEU A 562 30.39 29.36 -30.44
CA LEU A 562 29.67 30.64 -30.51
C LEU A 562 28.20 30.45 -30.17
N LYS A 563 27.56 29.42 -30.72
CA LYS A 563 26.18 29.06 -30.41
C LYS A 563 25.97 28.84 -28.91
N LYS A 564 26.90 28.16 -28.24
CA LYS A 564 26.85 27.91 -26.79
C LYS A 564 27.10 29.17 -25.95
N LEU A 565 28.03 30.03 -26.36
CA LEU A 565 28.29 31.31 -25.70
C LEU A 565 27.11 32.28 -25.84
N ASP A 566 26.47 32.35 -27.02
CA ASP A 566 25.31 33.20 -27.26
C ASP A 566 24.05 32.68 -26.54
N ALA A 567 23.88 31.36 -26.46
CA ALA A 567 22.85 30.75 -25.61
C ALA A 567 23.05 31.13 -24.14
N SER A 568 24.29 31.26 -23.67
CA SER A 568 24.60 31.71 -22.31
C SER A 568 24.28 33.18 -22.09
N LYS A 569 24.74 34.06 -22.99
CA LYS A 569 24.47 35.51 -22.93
C LYS A 569 22.98 35.85 -22.98
N SER A 570 22.20 35.08 -23.74
CA SER A 570 20.75 35.24 -23.85
C SER A 570 19.97 34.64 -22.68
N GLY A 571 20.65 34.08 -21.67
CA GLY A 571 20.02 33.42 -20.52
C GLY A 571 19.35 32.08 -20.86
N LYS A 572 19.51 31.59 -22.09
CA LYS A 572 18.95 30.32 -22.57
C LYS A 572 19.72 29.09 -22.07
N SER A 573 20.96 29.24 -21.59
CA SER A 573 21.76 28.16 -20.99
C SER A 573 22.67 28.67 -19.87
N ALA A 574 22.52 28.14 -18.65
CA ALA A 574 23.35 28.51 -17.50
C ALA A 574 24.65 27.68 -17.35
N LEU A 575 24.93 26.77 -18.29
CA LEU A 575 25.94 25.71 -18.13
C LEU A 575 27.35 26.11 -18.59
N LEU A 576 27.47 27.11 -19.45
CA LEU A 576 28.74 27.71 -19.91
C LEU A 576 28.73 29.18 -19.53
N LYS A 577 29.31 29.55 -18.38
CA LYS A 577 29.05 30.87 -17.78
C LYS A 577 29.90 32.00 -18.35
N LYS A 578 31.09 31.67 -18.84
CA LYS A 578 32.10 32.64 -19.26
C LYS A 578 32.90 32.13 -20.45
N ASP A 579 33.39 33.07 -21.25
CA ASP A 579 34.37 32.83 -22.31
C ASP A 579 35.79 32.77 -21.71
N GLU A 580 36.02 31.76 -20.87
CA GLU A 580 37.29 31.48 -20.18
C GLU A 580 37.62 29.99 -20.39
N TRP A 581 38.68 29.71 -21.15
CA TRP A 581 39.03 28.38 -21.65
C TRP A 581 40.44 27.99 -21.25
N MET A 582 40.66 26.68 -21.19
CA MET A 582 41.96 26.07 -20.91
C MET A 582 42.24 24.92 -21.88
N ILE A 583 43.53 24.65 -22.07
CA ILE A 583 44.04 23.59 -22.92
C ILE A 583 44.72 22.53 -22.04
N GLU A 584 44.42 21.26 -22.29
CA GLU A 584 45.08 20.13 -21.64
C GLU A 584 45.45 19.03 -22.63
N GLU A 585 46.37 18.16 -22.22
CA GLU A 585 46.73 16.93 -22.91
C GLU A 585 45.48 16.07 -23.16
N LEU A 586 45.32 15.63 -24.42
CA LEU A 586 44.34 14.61 -24.75
C LEU A 586 44.93 13.22 -24.48
N VAL A 587 44.42 12.55 -23.45
CA VAL A 587 44.75 11.14 -23.17
C VAL A 587 44.20 10.27 -24.31
N LEU A 588 45.09 9.59 -25.04
CA LEU A 588 44.72 8.74 -26.17
C LEU A 588 44.56 7.27 -25.75
N ARG A 589 43.57 6.60 -26.33
CA ARG A 589 43.33 5.17 -26.12
C ARG A 589 44.43 4.29 -26.74
N SER A 590 45.03 4.75 -27.84
CA SER A 590 46.22 4.21 -28.51
C SER A 590 46.94 5.35 -29.27
N PRO A 591 48.23 5.25 -29.58
CA PRO A 591 49.03 6.38 -30.10
C PRO A 591 48.49 7.06 -31.37
N GLU A 592 47.70 6.37 -32.20
CA GLU A 592 47.20 6.87 -33.50
C GLU A 592 45.65 6.82 -33.63
N THR A 593 44.92 6.69 -32.52
CA THR A 593 43.46 6.58 -32.56
C THR A 593 42.74 7.92 -32.48
N THR A 594 41.57 7.97 -33.11
CA THR A 594 40.57 9.04 -32.94
C THR A 594 39.46 8.63 -31.96
N GLU A 595 39.63 7.49 -31.28
CA GLU A 595 38.72 7.07 -30.22
C GLU A 595 39.05 7.78 -28.89
N PRO A 596 38.04 8.27 -28.17
CA PRO A 596 38.25 8.86 -26.85
C PRO A 596 38.78 7.82 -25.85
N PRO A 597 39.51 8.26 -24.80
CA PRO A 597 39.98 7.35 -23.76
C PRO A 597 38.78 6.75 -23.01
N ALA A 598 38.97 5.53 -22.49
CA ALA A 598 37.94 4.92 -21.65
C ALA A 598 37.84 5.69 -20.33
N ASP A 599 36.63 6.12 -19.97
CA ASP A 599 36.35 6.90 -18.76
C ASP A 599 35.88 5.95 -17.67
N LEU A 600 36.79 5.65 -16.75
CA LEU A 600 36.64 4.69 -15.67
C LEU A 600 36.35 5.41 -14.36
N LYS A 601 35.36 4.93 -13.61
CA LYS A 601 34.98 5.51 -12.33
C LYS A 601 35.03 4.46 -11.24
N PHE A 602 35.86 4.66 -10.22
CA PHE A 602 36.10 3.71 -9.14
C PHE A 602 35.44 4.16 -7.83
N PHE A 603 34.67 3.28 -7.21
CA PHE A 603 34.03 3.53 -5.92
C PHE A 603 34.96 3.08 -4.79
N CYS A 604 35.69 4.04 -4.23
CA CYS A 604 36.74 3.81 -3.24
C CYS A 604 36.26 4.16 -1.83
N PHE A 605 36.52 3.24 -0.90
CA PHE A 605 36.16 3.33 0.50
C PHE A 605 37.40 3.18 1.37
N TYR A 606 38.32 4.14 1.29
CA TYR A 606 39.56 4.17 2.10
C TYR A 606 40.34 2.84 2.10
N GLY A 607 41.09 2.61 1.02
CA GLY A 607 41.88 1.40 0.76
C GLY A 607 41.10 0.20 0.23
N GLU A 608 39.77 0.32 0.09
CA GLU A 608 38.88 -0.71 -0.46
C GLU A 608 38.22 -0.17 -1.74
N VAL A 609 38.10 -1.00 -2.77
CA VAL A 609 37.34 -0.68 -3.99
C VAL A 609 36.22 -1.69 -4.10
N ILE A 610 34.98 -1.22 -4.24
CA ILE A 610 33.81 -2.11 -4.32
C ILE A 610 33.52 -2.51 -5.77
N PHE A 611 33.50 -1.52 -6.67
CA PHE A 611 33.37 -1.74 -8.10
C PHE A 611 33.96 -0.54 -8.86
N GLY A 612 34.22 -0.76 -10.15
CA GLY A 612 34.47 0.30 -11.11
C GLY A 612 33.42 0.27 -12.21
N PHE A 613 33.22 1.37 -12.93
CA PHE A 613 32.43 1.34 -14.15
C PHE A 613 33.06 2.14 -15.27
N GLU A 614 32.86 1.68 -16.49
CA GLU A 614 33.31 2.32 -17.72
C GLU A 614 32.14 3.07 -18.35
N SER A 615 32.36 4.34 -18.69
CA SER A 615 31.39 5.16 -19.43
C SER A 615 31.83 5.35 -20.87
N ASN A 616 30.89 5.16 -21.80
CA ASN A 616 31.16 5.37 -23.22
C ASN A 616 31.04 6.85 -23.58
N ARG A 617 32.12 7.43 -24.09
CA ARG A 617 32.16 8.83 -24.54
C ARG A 617 31.70 9.02 -25.98
N SER A 618 31.64 7.96 -26.80
CA SER A 618 31.14 8.01 -28.18
C SER A 618 29.64 7.71 -28.28
N GLN A 619 29.05 7.06 -27.25
CA GLN A 619 27.61 6.83 -27.14
C GLN A 619 27.12 7.35 -25.78
N TYR A 620 26.54 8.56 -25.79
CA TYR A 620 26.08 9.27 -24.60
C TYR A 620 25.20 8.39 -23.69
N GLN A 621 25.51 8.34 -22.38
CA GLN A 621 24.77 7.64 -21.32
C GLN A 621 24.76 6.09 -21.36
N GLN A 622 25.82 5.46 -21.88
CA GLN A 622 26.03 4.02 -21.69
C GLN A 622 27.12 3.73 -20.66
N TYR A 623 26.87 2.75 -19.78
CA TYR A 623 27.72 2.40 -18.64
C TYR A 623 27.80 0.88 -18.47
N SER A 624 28.99 0.36 -18.18
CA SER A 624 29.19 -1.02 -17.73
C SER A 624 29.84 -1.05 -16.35
N PHE A 625 29.22 -1.72 -15.39
CA PHE A 625 29.73 -1.89 -14.04
C PHE A 625 30.46 -3.23 -13.90
N PHE A 626 31.63 -3.20 -13.26
CA PHE A 626 32.48 -4.35 -13.05
C PHE A 626 32.88 -4.47 -11.58
N ASP A 627 32.83 -5.68 -11.04
CA ASP A 627 33.47 -5.97 -9.76
C ASP A 627 35.01 -5.92 -9.88
N THR A 628 35.72 -6.14 -8.77
CA THR A 628 37.19 -6.10 -8.75
C THR A 628 37.87 -7.23 -9.51
N ASP A 629 37.12 -8.27 -9.87
CA ASP A 629 37.58 -9.42 -10.66
C ASP A 629 37.16 -9.30 -12.14
N MET A 630 36.68 -8.13 -12.56
CA MET A 630 36.23 -7.81 -13.92
C MET A 630 34.97 -8.55 -14.38
N ASN A 631 34.15 -9.06 -13.46
CA ASN A 631 32.82 -9.57 -13.79
C ASN A 631 31.81 -8.44 -13.90
N LEU A 632 30.93 -8.50 -14.89
CA LEU A 632 29.79 -7.58 -15.01
C LEU A 632 28.83 -7.75 -13.84
N ILE A 633 28.34 -6.63 -13.31
CA ILE A 633 27.43 -6.60 -12.16
C ILE A 633 26.22 -5.68 -12.39
N GLU A 634 25.08 -6.03 -11.81
CA GLU A 634 23.84 -5.24 -11.86
C GLU A 634 23.66 -4.43 -10.58
N THR A 635 23.82 -3.10 -10.70
CA THR A 635 23.84 -2.19 -9.55
C THR A 635 22.51 -1.47 -9.32
N GLY A 636 21.60 -1.51 -10.29
CA GLY A 636 20.36 -0.74 -10.37
C GLY A 636 20.53 0.68 -10.90
N TRP A 637 21.75 1.20 -10.98
CA TRP A 637 22.00 2.61 -11.31
C TRP A 637 21.64 2.94 -12.76
N ASP A 638 22.01 2.09 -13.73
CA ASP A 638 21.61 2.21 -15.14
C ASP A 638 22.03 0.98 -15.97
N ASP A 639 21.69 -0.23 -15.53
CA ASP A 639 22.29 -1.48 -16.03
C ASP A 639 21.83 -1.90 -17.45
N LYS A 640 21.08 -1.06 -18.17
CA LYS A 640 20.32 -1.45 -19.39
C LYS A 640 21.14 -1.53 -20.67
N ASN A 641 22.36 -0.99 -20.68
CA ASN A 641 23.21 -0.91 -21.88
C ASN A 641 24.62 -1.45 -21.58
N LEU A 642 24.72 -2.78 -21.46
CA LEU A 642 25.99 -3.47 -21.19
C LEU A 642 26.89 -3.42 -22.43
N LEU A 643 28.05 -2.78 -22.29
CA LEU A 643 29.14 -2.81 -23.26
C LEU A 643 30.17 -3.89 -22.88
N GLY A 644 30.74 -4.56 -23.89
CA GLY A 644 31.99 -5.32 -23.75
C GLY A 644 33.20 -4.38 -23.65
N GLY A 645 33.25 -3.58 -22.58
CA GLY A 645 34.24 -2.53 -22.35
C GLY A 645 35.67 -3.04 -22.16
N SER A 646 36.64 -2.13 -22.25
CA SER A 646 38.07 -2.42 -22.01
C SER A 646 38.40 -2.76 -20.55
N GLY A 647 37.57 -2.32 -19.60
CA GLY A 647 37.74 -2.63 -18.19
C GLY A 647 38.97 -1.99 -17.54
N PHE A 648 39.39 -2.57 -16.42
CA PHE A 648 40.58 -2.16 -15.65
C PHE A 648 41.37 -3.37 -15.17
N THR A 649 42.66 -3.17 -14.90
CA THR A 649 43.55 -4.22 -14.40
C THR A 649 43.67 -4.17 -12.87
N LYS A 650 44.37 -5.16 -12.29
CA LYS A 650 44.66 -5.15 -10.84
C LYS A 650 45.59 -4.00 -10.45
N GLU A 651 46.53 -3.65 -11.32
CA GLU A 651 47.41 -2.49 -11.12
C GLU A 651 46.61 -1.18 -11.07
N ASP A 652 45.60 -1.02 -11.94
CA ASP A 652 44.70 0.14 -11.90
C ASP A 652 43.96 0.25 -10.56
N LEU A 653 43.47 -0.89 -10.04
CA LEU A 653 42.81 -0.96 -8.74
C LEU A 653 43.77 -0.59 -7.60
N ASP A 654 45.02 -1.03 -7.65
CA ASP A 654 46.01 -0.73 -6.62
C ASP A 654 46.42 0.74 -6.59
N ILE A 655 46.47 1.39 -7.76
CA ILE A 655 46.67 2.84 -7.89
C ILE A 655 45.56 3.59 -7.14
N VAL A 656 44.29 3.30 -7.44
CA VAL A 656 43.16 4.02 -6.79
C VAL A 656 42.98 3.64 -5.33
N ARG A 657 43.32 2.41 -4.92
CA ARG A 657 43.35 2.01 -3.50
C ARG A 657 44.38 2.83 -2.73
N SER A 658 45.61 2.90 -3.25
CA SER A 658 46.71 3.65 -2.63
C SER A 658 46.39 5.13 -2.55
N ALA A 659 45.88 5.73 -3.63
CA ALA A 659 45.44 7.12 -3.63
C ALA A 659 44.32 7.39 -2.61
N SER A 660 43.34 6.48 -2.49
CA SER A 660 42.24 6.63 -1.52
C SER A 660 42.69 6.59 -0.06
N LEU A 661 43.80 5.91 0.25
CA LEU A 661 44.36 5.87 1.61
C LEU A 661 44.95 7.21 2.03
N GLU A 662 45.30 8.09 1.09
CA GLU A 662 45.86 9.42 1.39
C GLU A 662 44.80 10.50 1.61
N ILE A 663 43.52 10.14 1.55
CA ILE A 663 42.41 11.07 1.75
C ILE A 663 41.67 10.71 3.06
N PRO A 664 41.53 11.64 4.03
CA PRO A 664 40.92 11.37 5.33
C PRO A 664 39.38 11.36 5.26
N THR A 665 38.81 10.55 4.36
CA THR A 665 37.36 10.43 4.17
C THR A 665 36.95 8.99 3.86
N PRO A 666 35.79 8.51 4.37
CA PRO A 666 35.39 7.12 4.18
C PRO A 666 35.03 6.76 2.74
N PHE A 667 34.70 7.74 1.89
CA PHE A 667 34.31 7.50 0.51
C PHE A 667 34.78 8.64 -0.41
N VAL A 668 35.29 8.23 -1.57
CA VAL A 668 35.49 9.06 -2.76
C VAL A 668 35.24 8.22 -4.01
N ARG A 669 34.70 8.83 -5.05
CA ARG A 669 34.75 8.25 -6.40
C ARG A 669 35.93 8.87 -7.14
N PHE A 670 36.83 8.04 -7.65
CA PHE A 670 37.87 8.48 -8.56
C PHE A 670 37.38 8.38 -9.99
N ASP A 671 37.45 9.48 -10.72
CA ASP A 671 37.14 9.54 -12.14
C ASP A 671 38.47 9.58 -12.90
N MET A 672 38.73 8.53 -13.66
CA MET A 672 40.00 8.24 -14.30
C MET A 672 39.81 8.08 -15.81
N LEU A 673 40.84 8.39 -16.57
CA LEU A 673 40.94 8.09 -17.98
C LEU A 673 41.92 6.94 -18.15
N LYS A 674 41.54 5.90 -18.89
CA LYS A 674 42.46 4.83 -19.28
C LYS A 674 42.99 5.12 -20.68
N GLY A 675 44.26 5.52 -20.71
CA GLY A 675 45.04 5.68 -21.94
C GLY A 675 45.87 4.43 -22.25
N HIS A 676 46.59 4.48 -23.37
CA HIS A 676 47.47 3.39 -23.80
C HIS A 676 48.68 3.14 -22.88
N ASP A 677 49.04 4.14 -22.09
CA ASP A 677 50.20 4.19 -21.19
C ASP A 677 49.78 4.28 -19.71
N GLY A 678 48.54 3.89 -19.40
CA GLY A 678 48.06 3.67 -18.04
C GLY A 678 46.89 4.55 -17.61
N LEU A 679 46.65 4.57 -16.31
CA LEU A 679 45.54 5.27 -15.68
C LEU A 679 45.91 6.74 -15.40
N VAL A 680 45.03 7.66 -15.79
CA VAL A 680 45.23 9.11 -15.67
C VAL A 680 44.10 9.72 -14.84
N PHE A 681 44.45 10.48 -13.82
CA PHE A 681 43.55 11.13 -12.89
C PHE A 681 42.78 12.28 -13.54
N GLY A 682 41.45 12.17 -13.55
CA GLY A 682 40.55 13.20 -14.04
C GLY A 682 40.06 14.12 -12.92
N GLU A 683 39.39 13.54 -11.93
CA GLU A 683 38.80 14.24 -10.78
C GLU A 683 38.45 13.30 -9.62
N VAL A 684 38.20 13.87 -8.44
CA VAL A 684 37.56 13.18 -7.31
C VAL A 684 36.14 13.70 -7.17
N THR A 685 35.18 12.78 -7.11
CA THR A 685 33.79 13.09 -6.82
C THR A 685 33.43 12.64 -5.40
N PRO A 686 33.26 13.56 -4.44
CA PRO A 686 32.93 13.24 -3.05
C PRO A 686 31.49 12.75 -2.89
N ARG A 687 30.60 13.17 -3.79
CA ARG A 687 29.20 12.76 -3.84
C ARG A 687 28.83 12.37 -5.27
N PRO A 688 28.65 11.07 -5.57
CA PRO A 688 28.34 10.65 -6.92
C PRO A 688 26.93 11.13 -7.27
N GLY A 689 26.75 11.69 -8.47
CA GLY A 689 25.41 11.99 -8.98
C GLY A 689 24.56 10.72 -9.06
N LYS A 690 23.23 10.82 -9.08
CA LYS A 690 22.31 9.69 -9.26
C LYS A 690 22.48 8.51 -8.26
N PHE A 691 23.15 8.72 -7.12
CA PHE A 691 23.34 7.71 -6.06
C PHE A 691 22.05 7.06 -5.52
N HIS A 692 20.88 7.66 -5.77
CA HIS A 692 19.57 7.13 -5.37
C HIS A 692 19.07 6.00 -6.29
N LEU A 693 19.74 5.74 -7.41
CA LEU A 693 19.36 4.70 -8.37
C LEU A 693 19.96 3.33 -8.02
N PHE A 694 20.92 3.23 -7.09
CA PHE A 694 21.40 1.93 -6.63
C PHE A 694 20.25 1.07 -6.12
N ASN A 695 20.21 -0.19 -6.54
CA ASN A 695 19.28 -1.17 -6.00
C ASN A 695 19.58 -1.42 -4.50
N SER A 696 18.64 -2.06 -3.82
CA SER A 696 18.75 -2.26 -2.36
C SER A 696 19.96 -3.11 -1.95
N GLU A 697 20.51 -3.93 -2.85
CA GLU A 697 21.69 -4.73 -2.55
C GLU A 697 22.96 -3.87 -2.56
N TYR A 698 23.18 -3.10 -3.61
CA TYR A 698 24.36 -2.24 -3.74
C TYR A 698 24.33 -1.04 -2.79
N ASP A 699 23.16 -0.46 -2.53
CA ASP A 699 23.00 0.57 -1.49
C ASP A 699 23.51 0.07 -0.12
N ARG A 700 23.23 -1.20 0.20
CA ARG A 700 23.70 -1.86 1.42
C ARG A 700 25.20 -2.15 1.38
N ILE A 701 25.71 -2.74 0.31
CA ILE A 701 27.14 -3.08 0.17
C ILE A 701 28.00 -1.82 0.34
N LEU A 702 27.63 -0.74 -0.34
CA LEU A 702 28.31 0.55 -0.25
C LEU A 702 28.17 1.18 1.15
N GLY A 703 27.00 1.06 1.79
CA GLY A 703 26.78 1.54 3.16
C GLY A 703 27.65 0.79 4.17
N GLU A 704 27.79 -0.52 4.02
CA GLU A 704 28.70 -1.33 4.85
C GLU A 704 30.18 -0.99 4.61
N ALA A 705 30.57 -0.80 3.35
CA ALA A 705 31.93 -0.38 2.98
C ALA A 705 32.28 0.97 3.62
N TYR A 706 31.34 1.93 3.60
CA TYR A 706 31.49 3.23 4.25
C TYR A 706 31.79 3.09 5.75
N ARG A 707 31.03 2.27 6.47
CA ARG A 707 31.25 2.08 7.92
C ARG A 707 32.55 1.34 8.23
N ARG A 708 32.95 0.39 7.39
CA ARG A 708 34.29 -0.24 7.49
C ARG A 708 35.40 0.78 7.28
N ALA A 709 35.24 1.67 6.30
CA ALA A 709 36.18 2.75 6.02
C ALA A 709 36.29 3.74 7.20
N GLU A 710 35.16 4.17 7.80
CA GLU A 710 35.17 4.99 9.03
C GLU A 710 35.98 4.34 10.15
N ALA A 711 35.79 3.04 10.37
CA ALA A 711 36.55 2.29 11.37
C ALA A 711 38.05 2.24 11.05
N ARG A 712 38.42 2.01 9.78
CA ARG A 712 39.83 2.02 9.32
C ARG A 712 40.47 3.38 9.49
N ILE A 713 39.81 4.47 9.09
CA ILE A 713 40.31 5.84 9.24
C ILE A 713 40.52 6.17 10.72
N THR A 714 39.53 5.87 11.56
CA THR A 714 39.62 6.10 13.01
C THR A 714 40.82 5.37 13.60
N ARG A 715 41.02 4.10 13.22
CA ARG A 715 42.18 3.31 13.65
C ARG A 715 43.50 3.93 13.17
N ASP A 716 43.59 4.34 11.91
CA ASP A 716 44.82 4.91 11.35
C ASP A 716 45.16 6.27 11.98
N LEU A 717 44.15 7.12 12.25
CA LEU A 717 44.31 8.37 13.01
C LEU A 717 44.81 8.10 14.44
N LEU A 718 44.22 7.12 15.14
CA LEU A 718 44.67 6.72 16.48
C LEU A 718 46.10 6.15 16.47
N ASN A 719 46.52 5.53 15.36
CA ASN A 719 47.89 5.07 15.14
C ASN A 719 48.84 6.18 14.66
N GLY A 720 48.37 7.44 14.57
CA GLY A 720 49.21 8.60 14.26
C GLY A 720 49.34 8.94 12.78
N LYS A 721 48.52 8.37 11.88
CA LYS A 721 48.50 8.79 10.47
C LYS A 721 48.07 10.26 10.36
N LYS A 722 48.88 11.08 9.67
CA LYS A 722 48.67 12.53 9.56
C LYS A 722 48.07 13.00 8.24
N PHE A 723 47.98 12.16 7.20
CA PHE A 723 47.51 12.57 5.86
C PHE A 723 48.27 13.79 5.32
N GLU A 724 49.60 13.74 5.33
CA GLU A 724 50.47 14.90 5.05
C GLU A 724 50.22 15.51 3.68
N ALA A 725 50.14 14.68 2.63
CA ALA A 725 49.86 15.12 1.26
C ALA A 725 48.51 15.86 1.15
N PHE A 726 47.48 15.36 1.83
CA PHE A 726 46.17 16.01 1.85
C PHE A 726 46.21 17.33 2.63
N ASN A 727 46.74 17.32 3.85
CA ASN A 727 46.75 18.50 4.72
C ASN A 727 47.54 19.67 4.11
N LYS A 728 48.59 19.38 3.35
CA LYS A 728 49.40 20.38 2.63
C LYS A 728 48.58 21.29 1.71
N HIS A 729 47.55 20.76 1.04
CA HIS A 729 46.78 21.51 0.04
C HIS A 729 45.41 21.99 0.53
N PHE A 730 44.92 21.38 1.62
CA PHE A 730 43.53 21.51 2.04
C PHE A 730 43.31 22.02 3.45
N GLU A 731 44.36 22.32 4.24
CA GLU A 731 44.30 22.78 5.64
C GLU A 731 43.16 22.09 6.40
N ALA A 732 43.39 20.85 6.87
CA ALA A 732 42.39 20.09 7.61
C ALA A 732 41.91 20.84 8.86
#